data_AF-A0A2K1DVL0-F1
#
_entry.id   AF-A0A2K1DVL0-F1
#
_cell.length_a   1.000
_cell.length_b   1.000
_cell.length_c   1.000
_cell.angle_alpha   90.00
_cell.angle_beta   90.00
_cell.angle_gamma   90.00
#
_symmetry.space_group_name_H-M   'P 1'
#
loop_
_entity.id
_entity.type
_entity.pdbx_description
1 polymer ?
#
loop_
_entity_poly.entity_id
_entity_poly.type
_entity_poly.pdbx_seq_one_letter_code
_entity_poly.pdbx_strand_id
1 'polypeptide(L)'
;MKHNYLKFLSLLGFVLFVNMTFAQNGLMESEYGSKIQQYLDQEKESLNLTSSDIADLSISKEFFSKKTKITHVYVNQRYQGINIFNAISSVAIKDNSVFYYANNFIGNINERINTTSPQINAQTAIERVVSTLNLGAVQGLEQLEVNGHKYLFSEGNISKREIPVELVYYQTLEGDLMLAWDLSIYTVDAKNWWSVRVDAITGEILNQNDWILTCNFGDANHSNHGHISKDKDFEFNLFKSNSLVVDGSQYNVYAIPTESPNHGGRTLLTEPADVNASPFGWHDTDGNVGAEFTITRGNNVWAMEDRDANNDVGYSPDGTANLNFDFPLNINQAPALYEDVSITNLFYMNNIMHDVWYQYGFDEASGNFQQTNYTGQGVGNDFVFADGQDGAGLNNATFGTPGDGSNPGMTMFLWSASGPPGDPLTINNGSLAGDYPGLPAQYGGTLTSTPITADLVLVVDNNIGGMQSADPNDACNNITNGASLVGKIAVIRRGVCEFGFKTLAAENEGAVAVIIVNNVADPEFVSMGGGAVGDSVTIPAISVNQADGEAIIAALENGETINASLLDAGPYQRDGSLDNAIVGHEYGHGISNRLTGGAFASSCLTNPTQMGEGWSDWFSIMLTMTADEDFDTGRGIVTYSAGQGTDGIGIRNAKYSTNFSINGFTYADTNNTAAVSQPHGIGFIWATMLYDLAHAYVQKYGFDEDFYYGTGGNNRVMQLVIDGLKLQPCSPGFIDGRDALLAADMALTGGEDQCMIWEVFAARGLGLNASQGALFNRTDQVEDFTLPPDTLPTLANCTSLSVDEFNSNDYLIYPNPTNQNVFIKTNQNFGKVVLTLTDINGRQVYSKQVDLFGEVEIDMTPFQSGIYVLNIRGEFINSNDKIIKK
;
A
#
# COMPACT_ATOMS: atom_id res chain seq x y z
N MET A 1 -4.85 36.01 75.28
CA MET A 1 -5.51 35.48 74.07
C MET A 1 -5.50 36.52 72.95
N LYS A 2 -4.39 36.67 72.18
CA LYS A 2 -4.36 37.41 70.88
C LYS A 2 -3.00 37.40 70.15
N HIS A 3 -2.14 36.38 70.32
CA HIS A 3 -0.78 36.39 69.74
C HIS A 3 -0.33 35.08 69.05
N ASN A 4 -1.26 34.17 68.71
CA ASN A 4 -0.94 32.92 68.00
C ASN A 4 -1.67 32.70 66.67
N TYR A 5 -2.38 33.70 66.13
CA TYR A 5 -3.08 33.56 64.85
C TYR A 5 -2.28 34.08 63.63
N LEU A 6 -1.34 35.03 63.81
CA LEU A 6 -0.58 35.55 62.67
C LEU A 6 0.53 34.60 62.18
N LYS A 7 1.12 33.77 63.06
CA LYS A 7 2.17 32.82 62.66
C LYS A 7 1.63 31.56 61.97
N PHE A 8 0.36 31.23 62.19
CA PHE A 8 -0.30 30.09 61.52
C PHE A 8 -0.77 30.47 60.12
N LEU A 9 -1.23 31.71 59.90
CA LEU A 9 -1.60 32.22 58.57
C LEU A 9 -0.40 32.49 57.66
N SER A 10 0.76 32.88 58.20
CA SER A 10 1.99 33.02 57.40
C SER A 10 2.62 31.67 57.02
N LEU A 11 2.37 30.60 57.79
CA LEU A 11 2.83 29.25 57.45
C LEU A 11 1.87 28.57 56.45
N LEU A 12 0.56 28.83 56.54
CA LEU A 12 -0.40 28.37 55.54
C LEU A 12 -0.23 29.10 54.20
N GLY A 13 0.10 30.40 54.22
CA GLY A 13 0.39 31.18 53.01
C GLY A 13 1.70 30.80 52.31
N PHE A 14 2.67 30.22 53.03
CA PHE A 14 3.92 29.74 52.43
C PHE A 14 3.84 28.27 51.98
N VAL A 15 2.96 27.46 52.57
CA VAL A 15 2.69 26.08 52.10
C VAL A 15 1.69 26.07 50.92
N LEU A 16 0.85 27.11 50.77
CA LEU A 16 0.00 27.31 49.58
C LEU A 16 0.72 27.98 48.39
N PHE A 17 1.89 28.60 48.60
CA PHE A 17 2.69 29.20 47.52
C PHE A 17 3.86 28.33 47.05
N VAL A 18 4.15 27.21 47.71
CA VAL A 18 5.26 26.29 47.35
C VAL A 18 4.78 25.03 46.60
N ASN A 19 3.47 24.84 46.41
CA ASN A 19 2.93 23.81 45.50
C ASN A 19 2.71 24.30 44.06
N MET A 20 3.15 25.53 43.72
CA MET A 20 3.06 26.09 42.36
C MET A 20 4.43 26.24 41.67
N THR A 21 5.45 25.53 42.15
CA THR A 21 6.75 25.49 41.48
C THR A 21 6.94 24.15 40.79
N PHE A 22 6.64 24.19 39.49
CA PHE A 22 7.17 23.35 38.42
C PHE A 22 6.65 21.90 38.36
N ALA A 23 5.46 21.71 37.78
CA ALA A 23 5.48 20.87 36.57
C ALA A 23 6.35 21.64 35.57
N GLN A 24 7.59 21.19 35.36
CA GLN A 24 8.42 21.78 34.31
C GLN A 24 7.66 21.60 33.00
N ASN A 25 7.17 22.71 32.43
CA ASN A 25 6.44 22.69 31.17
C ASN A 25 7.44 22.18 30.12
N GLY A 26 7.29 20.92 29.68
CA GLY A 26 8.26 20.25 28.78
C GLY A 26 8.39 20.98 27.45
N LEU A 27 7.37 21.76 27.08
CA LEU A 27 7.40 22.70 25.97
C LEU A 27 8.59 23.68 26.05
N MET A 28 8.93 24.17 27.25
CA MET A 28 9.97 25.20 27.46
C MET A 28 11.41 24.65 27.31
N GLU A 29 11.57 23.34 27.11
CA GLU A 29 12.86 22.73 26.79
C GLU A 29 13.25 22.94 25.32
N SER A 30 12.28 23.19 24.43
CA SER A 30 12.54 23.55 23.02
C SER A 30 12.86 25.03 22.87
N GLU A 31 13.70 25.33 21.87
CA GLU A 31 13.99 26.69 21.42
C GLU A 31 12.71 27.47 21.06
N TYR A 32 11.69 26.76 20.55
CA TYR A 32 10.43 27.36 20.07
C TYR A 32 9.32 27.38 21.11
N GLY A 33 9.52 26.73 22.27
CA GLY A 33 8.48 26.52 23.28
C GLY A 33 7.77 27.80 23.73
N SER A 34 8.54 28.85 24.01
CA SER A 34 8.00 30.15 24.44
C SER A 34 7.08 30.79 23.41
N LYS A 35 7.34 30.59 22.11
CA LYS A 35 6.55 31.16 21.02
C LYS A 35 5.29 30.36 20.76
N ILE A 36 5.40 29.04 20.84
CA ILE A 36 4.24 28.14 20.76
C ILE A 36 3.28 28.47 21.90
N GLN A 37 3.79 28.62 23.13
CA GLN A 37 2.97 29.03 24.27
C GLN A 37 2.29 30.39 24.03
N GLN A 38 3.04 31.38 23.54
CA GLN A 38 2.50 32.71 23.24
C GLN A 38 1.40 32.66 22.17
N TYR A 39 1.59 31.86 21.12
CA TYR A 39 0.59 31.66 20.07
C TYR A 39 -0.68 31.02 20.64
N LEU A 40 -0.54 29.94 21.42
CA LEU A 40 -1.67 29.27 22.07
C LEU A 40 -2.42 30.19 23.04
N ASP A 41 -1.71 31.03 23.79
CA ASP A 41 -2.33 32.01 24.69
C ASP A 41 -3.17 33.06 23.94
N GLN A 42 -2.81 33.37 22.69
CA GLN A 42 -3.54 34.29 21.82
C GLN A 42 -4.75 33.60 21.16
N GLU A 43 -4.58 32.35 20.71
CA GLU A 43 -5.59 31.63 19.92
C GLU A 43 -6.51 30.72 20.75
N LYS A 44 -6.29 30.55 22.06
CA LYS A 44 -7.10 29.61 22.87
C LYS A 44 -8.62 29.83 22.78
N GLU A 45 -9.09 31.06 22.65
CA GLU A 45 -10.52 31.35 22.51
C GLU A 45 -11.08 30.87 21.16
N SER A 46 -10.33 31.03 20.06
CA SER A 46 -10.74 30.55 18.74
C SER A 46 -10.70 29.02 18.66
N LEU A 47 -9.79 28.40 19.42
CA LEU A 47 -9.62 26.95 19.53
C LEU A 47 -10.55 26.27 20.55
N ASN A 48 -11.41 27.03 21.25
CA ASN A 48 -12.24 26.55 22.36
C ASN A 48 -11.45 25.87 23.49
N LEU A 49 -10.26 26.39 23.79
CA LEU A 49 -9.37 25.93 24.85
C LEU A 49 -9.37 26.90 26.04
N THR A 50 -9.20 26.35 27.25
CA THR A 50 -8.99 27.13 28.47
C THR A 50 -7.50 27.26 28.79
N SER A 51 -7.15 28.18 29.70
CA SER A 51 -5.75 28.32 30.13
C SER A 51 -5.24 27.08 30.87
N SER A 52 -6.13 26.26 31.46
CA SER A 52 -5.74 24.97 32.05
C SER A 52 -5.45 23.90 31.00
N ASP A 53 -6.08 23.97 29.83
CA ASP A 53 -5.91 22.95 28.78
C ASP A 53 -4.54 23.02 28.10
N ILE A 54 -3.88 24.18 28.17
CA ILE A 54 -2.55 24.43 27.59
C ILE A 54 -1.47 24.68 28.66
N ALA A 55 -1.73 24.31 29.91
CA ALA A 55 -0.83 24.55 31.04
C ALA A 55 0.29 23.51 31.17
N ASP A 56 0.08 22.31 30.63
CA ASP A 56 1.02 21.18 30.71
C ASP A 56 1.18 20.54 29.33
N LEU A 57 2.23 20.97 28.62
CA LEU A 57 2.53 20.55 27.26
C LEU A 57 3.94 19.97 27.19
N SER A 58 4.16 19.02 26.29
CA SER A 58 5.49 18.46 26.00
C SER A 58 5.71 18.26 24.52
N ILE A 59 6.96 18.30 24.08
CA ILE A 59 7.31 18.04 22.68
C ILE A 59 7.75 16.57 22.55
N SER A 60 7.17 15.84 21.61
CA SER A 60 7.61 14.46 21.29
C SER A 60 8.74 14.45 20.27
N LYS A 61 8.69 15.35 19.28
CA LYS A 61 9.68 15.43 18.21
C LYS A 61 9.77 16.85 17.67
N GLU A 62 10.99 17.25 17.33
CA GLU A 62 11.31 18.48 16.62
C GLU A 62 12.33 18.17 15.51
N PHE A 63 12.08 18.59 14.28
CA PHE A 63 13.05 18.46 13.19
C PHE A 63 12.86 19.51 12.09
N PHE A 64 13.93 19.78 11.33
CA PHE A 64 13.93 20.78 10.27
C PHE A 64 13.82 20.15 8.88
N SER A 65 12.78 20.52 8.13
CA SER A 65 12.59 20.13 6.73
C SER A 65 13.33 21.09 5.79
N LYS A 66 14.34 20.58 5.08
CA LYS A 66 15.23 21.40 4.23
C LYS A 66 14.50 22.09 3.06
N LYS A 67 13.56 21.41 2.41
CA LYS A 67 12.85 21.93 1.22
C LYS A 67 11.87 23.06 1.57
N THR A 68 11.00 22.85 2.56
CA THR A 68 10.03 23.85 3.03
C THR A 68 10.64 24.96 3.90
N LYS A 69 11.81 24.69 4.48
CA LYS A 69 12.47 25.52 5.50
C LYS A 69 11.60 25.71 6.74
N ILE A 70 10.84 24.67 7.09
CA ILE A 70 10.00 24.61 8.28
C ILE A 70 10.67 23.74 9.33
N THR A 71 10.63 24.19 10.58
CA THR A 71 10.83 23.30 11.73
C THR A 71 9.48 22.73 12.16
N HIS A 72 9.32 21.42 12.07
CA HIS A 72 8.15 20.70 12.56
C HIS A 72 8.31 20.46 14.05
N VAL A 73 7.28 20.77 14.83
CA VAL A 73 7.25 20.55 16.28
C VAL A 73 5.93 19.87 16.63
N TYR A 74 6.01 18.66 17.16
CA TYR A 74 4.83 17.89 17.59
C TYR A 74 4.63 18.06 19.09
N VAL A 75 3.51 18.66 19.47
CA VAL A 75 3.22 19.04 20.86
C VAL A 75 2.11 18.16 21.40
N ASN A 76 2.39 17.46 22.50
CA ASN A 76 1.48 16.59 23.21
C ASN A 76 0.81 17.35 24.35
N GLN A 77 -0.49 17.15 24.49
CA GLN A 77 -1.25 17.63 25.63
C GLN A 77 -1.12 16.67 26.81
N ARG A 78 -0.88 17.21 28.00
CA ARG A 78 -0.82 16.45 29.25
C ARG A 78 -1.72 17.04 30.30
N TYR A 79 -1.99 16.22 31.32
CA TYR A 79 -2.63 16.68 32.53
C TYR A 79 -1.91 16.10 33.75
N GLN A 80 -1.28 16.97 34.53
CA GLN A 80 -0.51 16.61 35.72
C GLN A 80 0.63 15.62 35.43
N GLY A 81 1.31 15.78 34.29
CA GLY A 81 2.42 14.95 33.85
C GLY A 81 2.01 13.66 33.12
N ILE A 82 0.71 13.35 33.03
CA ILE A 82 0.17 12.18 32.32
C ILE A 82 -0.26 12.61 30.92
N ASN A 83 0.17 11.89 29.89
CA ASN A 83 -0.18 12.17 28.50
C ASN A 83 -1.67 11.94 28.25
N ILE A 84 -2.28 12.80 27.45
CA ILE A 84 -3.60 12.53 26.86
C ILE A 84 -3.34 11.82 25.53
N PHE A 85 -3.82 10.58 25.44
CA PHE A 85 -3.58 9.70 24.31
C PHE A 85 -4.07 10.35 23.00
N ASN A 86 -3.20 10.36 21.98
CA ASN A 86 -3.40 10.99 20.67
C ASN A 86 -3.72 12.50 20.64
N ALA A 87 -3.69 13.22 21.76
CA ALA A 87 -3.86 14.67 21.79
C ALA A 87 -2.57 15.40 21.36
N ILE A 88 -2.15 15.15 20.12
CA ILE A 88 -0.91 15.67 19.52
C ILE A 88 -1.26 16.69 18.43
N SER A 89 -0.86 17.94 18.66
CA SER A 89 -0.98 19.01 17.67
C SER A 89 0.32 19.16 16.88
N SER A 90 0.21 19.45 15.59
CA SER A 90 1.36 19.75 14.74
C SER A 90 1.57 21.26 14.65
N VAL A 91 2.81 21.70 14.87
CA VAL A 91 3.20 23.12 14.79
C VAL A 91 4.34 23.26 13.79
N ALA A 92 4.14 24.12 12.81
CA ALA A 92 5.16 24.48 11.84
C ALA A 92 5.76 25.84 12.20
N ILE A 93 7.07 25.89 12.43
CA ILE A 93 7.80 27.14 12.63
C ILE A 93 8.52 27.52 11.34
N LYS A 94 8.29 28.74 10.86
CA LYS A 94 9.00 29.34 9.71
C LYS A 94 9.39 30.76 10.04
N ASP A 95 10.60 31.15 9.63
CA ASP A 95 11.17 32.47 9.90
C ASP A 95 11.03 32.90 11.36
N ASN A 96 11.28 31.94 12.27
CA ASN A 96 11.25 32.13 13.71
C ASN A 96 9.85 32.43 14.30
N SER A 97 8.77 32.14 13.58
CA SER A 97 7.37 32.36 13.95
C SER A 97 6.48 31.14 13.67
N VAL A 98 5.35 31.00 14.37
CA VAL A 98 4.36 29.96 14.07
C VAL A 98 3.73 30.26 12.72
N PHE A 99 4.03 29.42 11.74
CA PHE A 99 3.54 29.52 10.36
C PHE A 99 2.22 28.79 10.19
N TYR A 100 2.10 27.61 10.79
CA TYR A 100 0.90 26.78 10.72
C TYR A 100 0.73 26.02 12.03
N TYR A 101 -0.52 25.80 12.42
CA TYR A 101 -0.91 25.08 13.62
C TYR A 101 -2.12 24.20 13.33
N ALA A 102 -1.93 22.89 13.40
CA ALA A 102 -3.02 21.93 13.33
C ALA A 102 -3.36 21.46 14.76
N ASN A 103 -4.53 21.87 15.23
CA ASN A 103 -4.99 21.59 16.59
C ASN A 103 -5.55 20.17 16.71
N ASN A 104 -5.11 19.45 17.75
CA ASN A 104 -5.80 18.24 18.23
C ASN A 104 -5.93 18.21 19.76
N PHE A 105 -5.88 19.38 20.40
CA PHE A 105 -6.02 19.48 21.85
C PHE A 105 -7.47 19.39 22.29
N ILE A 106 -7.64 18.75 23.44
CA ILE A 106 -8.93 18.55 24.09
C ILE A 106 -9.18 19.71 25.05
N GLY A 107 -10.32 20.38 24.90
CA GLY A 107 -10.76 21.47 25.77
C GLY A 107 -11.52 20.99 27.02
N ASN A 108 -11.50 21.81 28.07
CA ASN A 108 -12.20 21.60 29.35
C ASN A 108 -11.80 20.31 30.06
N ILE A 109 -10.50 20.01 30.11
CA ILE A 109 -9.96 18.75 30.67
C ILE A 109 -10.46 18.50 32.10
N ASN A 110 -10.45 19.53 32.95
CA ASN A 110 -10.82 19.43 34.37
C ASN A 110 -12.25 18.94 34.61
N GLU A 111 -13.15 19.14 33.63
CA GLU A 111 -14.56 18.74 33.72
C GLU A 111 -14.80 17.32 33.19
N ARG A 112 -13.80 16.74 32.50
CA ARG A 112 -13.92 15.48 31.75
C ARG A 112 -13.15 14.32 32.38
N ILE A 113 -12.20 14.60 33.29
CA ILE A 113 -11.38 13.55 33.92
C ILE A 113 -12.16 12.77 34.99
N ASN A 114 -12.03 11.45 34.96
CA ASN A 114 -12.62 10.56 35.97
C ASN A 114 -11.81 10.48 37.27
N THR A 115 -10.48 10.30 37.20
CA THR A 115 -9.56 10.15 38.33
C THR A 115 -8.13 10.47 37.89
N THR A 116 -7.23 10.75 38.84
CA THR A 116 -5.80 10.99 38.59
C THR A 116 -4.89 9.88 39.13
N SER A 117 -5.45 8.87 39.80
CA SER A 117 -4.69 7.80 40.46
C SER A 117 -5.19 6.41 40.03
N PRO A 118 -4.32 5.55 39.48
CA PRO A 118 -4.71 4.20 39.07
C PRO A 118 -5.02 3.32 40.29
N GLN A 119 -5.98 2.39 40.16
CA GLN A 119 -6.29 1.36 41.16
C GLN A 119 -5.68 0.00 40.83
N ILE A 120 -5.35 -0.25 39.56
CA ILE A 120 -4.57 -1.41 39.11
C ILE A 120 -3.18 -0.97 38.63
N ASN A 121 -2.19 -1.84 38.76
CA ASN A 121 -0.84 -1.58 38.24
C ASN A 121 -0.69 -2.05 36.78
N ALA A 122 0.41 -1.66 36.13
CA ALA A 122 0.71 -2.00 34.74
C ALA A 122 0.75 -3.51 34.48
N GLN A 123 1.32 -4.31 35.38
CA GLN A 123 1.36 -5.77 35.24
C GLN A 123 -0.05 -6.37 35.24
N THR A 124 -0.92 -5.94 36.16
CA THR A 124 -2.32 -6.38 36.18
C THR A 124 -3.05 -5.98 34.89
N ALA A 125 -2.75 -4.82 34.30
CA ALA A 125 -3.32 -4.44 33.00
C ALA A 125 -2.90 -5.41 31.88
N ILE A 126 -1.62 -5.81 31.81
CA ILE A 126 -1.15 -6.84 30.85
C ILE A 126 -1.91 -8.16 31.05
N GLU A 127 -2.01 -8.63 32.30
CA GLU A 127 -2.72 -9.87 32.63
C GLU A 127 -4.21 -9.82 32.24
N ARG A 128 -4.85 -8.65 32.35
CA ARG A 128 -6.24 -8.43 31.88
C ARG A 128 -6.35 -8.53 30.37
N VAL A 129 -5.43 -7.92 29.62
CA VAL A 129 -5.45 -8.00 28.15
C VAL A 129 -5.23 -9.43 27.68
N VAL A 130 -4.22 -10.12 28.22
CA VAL A 130 -3.93 -11.52 27.89
C VAL A 130 -5.14 -12.42 28.16
N SER A 131 -5.82 -12.22 29.29
CA SER A 131 -7.02 -13.00 29.62
C SER A 131 -8.21 -12.68 28.73
N THR A 132 -8.43 -11.41 28.37
CA THR A 132 -9.60 -10.99 27.57
C THR A 132 -9.42 -11.38 26.10
N LEU A 133 -8.21 -11.24 25.55
CA LEU A 133 -7.88 -11.57 24.16
C LEU A 133 -7.49 -13.04 23.97
N ASN A 134 -7.48 -13.85 25.04
CA ASN A 134 -7.10 -15.26 25.02
C ASN A 134 -5.70 -15.52 24.43
N LEU A 135 -4.71 -14.68 24.76
CA LEU A 135 -3.33 -14.76 24.22
C LEU A 135 -2.45 -15.84 24.88
N GLY A 136 -3.07 -16.79 25.61
CA GLY A 136 -2.36 -17.82 26.35
C GLY A 136 -2.09 -17.46 27.82
N ALA A 137 -0.98 -17.98 28.37
CA ALA A 137 -0.62 -17.80 29.78
C ALA A 137 0.69 -17.02 29.91
N VAL A 138 0.67 -15.96 30.72
CA VAL A 138 1.85 -15.15 31.02
C VAL A 138 2.89 -15.99 31.79
N GLN A 139 4.11 -16.07 31.30
CA GLN A 139 5.23 -16.75 31.95
C GLN A 139 6.51 -15.92 31.86
N GLY A 140 7.20 -15.72 32.99
CA GLY A 140 8.48 -15.00 33.00
C GLY A 140 8.37 -13.50 32.66
N LEU A 141 7.21 -12.89 32.92
CA LEU A 141 7.01 -11.45 32.76
C LEU A 141 7.78 -10.71 33.87
N GLU A 142 8.74 -9.89 33.46
CA GLU A 142 9.61 -9.11 34.34
C GLU A 142 9.55 -7.64 33.93
N GLN A 143 9.55 -6.74 34.90
CA GLN A 143 9.63 -5.30 34.63
C GLN A 143 11.10 -4.91 34.42
N LEU A 144 11.44 -4.50 33.20
CA LEU A 144 12.81 -4.18 32.76
C LEU A 144 13.18 -2.73 33.07
N GLU A 145 12.28 -1.79 32.77
CA GLU A 145 12.52 -0.35 32.92
C GLU A 145 11.29 0.38 33.50
N VAL A 146 11.53 1.47 34.24
CA VAL A 146 10.51 2.45 34.64
C VAL A 146 11.07 3.86 34.50
N ASN A 147 10.36 4.70 33.76
CA ASN A 147 10.67 6.12 33.62
C ASN A 147 9.38 6.95 33.73
N GLY A 148 9.16 7.54 34.92
CA GLY A 148 7.95 8.31 35.20
C GLY A 148 6.69 7.45 35.13
N HIS A 149 5.85 7.70 34.12
CA HIS A 149 4.60 6.98 33.85
C HIS A 149 4.75 5.89 32.78
N LYS A 150 5.98 5.64 32.29
CA LYS A 150 6.31 4.61 31.29
C LYS A 150 7.01 3.43 31.94
N TYR A 151 6.66 2.25 31.49
CA TYR A 151 7.15 0.96 31.96
C TYR A 151 7.50 0.10 30.75
N LEU A 152 8.53 -0.73 30.90
CA LEU A 152 8.89 -1.73 29.89
C LEU A 152 8.92 -3.09 30.57
N PHE A 153 8.21 -4.05 30.00
CA PHE A 153 8.18 -5.43 30.48
C PHE A 153 8.81 -6.38 29.46
N SER A 154 9.32 -7.51 29.92
CA SER A 154 9.74 -8.61 29.04
C SER A 154 8.56 -9.20 28.26
N GLU A 155 8.86 -10.07 27.30
CA GLU A 155 7.91 -10.68 26.36
C GLU A 155 6.83 -11.55 27.04
N GLY A 156 7.14 -12.11 28.21
CA GLY A 156 6.21 -12.89 29.02
C GLY A 156 5.64 -14.16 28.34
N ASN A 157 6.27 -14.64 27.27
CA ASN A 157 5.77 -15.71 26.38
C ASN A 157 4.38 -15.42 25.78
N ILE A 158 4.02 -14.14 25.68
CA ILE A 158 2.76 -13.68 25.08
C ILE A 158 2.99 -12.63 24.00
N SER A 159 4.21 -12.09 23.93
CA SER A 159 4.64 -11.13 22.91
C SER A 159 5.92 -11.62 22.21
N LYS A 160 6.14 -11.27 20.94
CA LYS A 160 7.44 -11.42 20.25
C LYS A 160 8.46 -10.34 20.63
N ARG A 161 8.01 -9.27 21.30
CA ARG A 161 8.83 -8.11 21.69
C ARG A 161 8.52 -7.68 23.12
N GLU A 162 9.46 -6.97 23.74
CA GLU A 162 9.25 -6.27 25.02
C GLU A 162 7.95 -5.44 24.96
N ILE A 163 7.22 -5.41 26.07
CA ILE A 163 5.86 -4.85 26.17
C ILE A 163 5.97 -3.46 26.81
N PRO A 164 5.89 -2.36 26.03
CA PRO A 164 5.80 -1.02 26.58
C PRO A 164 4.41 -0.82 27.20
N VAL A 165 4.37 -0.17 28.36
CA VAL A 165 3.14 0.23 29.05
C VAL A 165 3.28 1.67 29.53
N GLU A 166 2.29 2.52 29.24
CA GLU A 166 2.25 3.92 29.64
C GLU A 166 0.92 4.27 30.31
N LEU A 167 0.96 5.03 31.40
CA LEU A 167 -0.26 5.60 31.99
C LEU A 167 -0.68 6.84 31.18
N VAL A 168 -1.90 6.84 30.66
CA VAL A 168 -2.46 7.89 29.79
C VAL A 168 -3.89 8.26 30.18
N TYR A 169 -4.40 9.37 29.66
CA TYR A 169 -5.85 9.63 29.58
C TYR A 169 -6.36 9.28 28.18
N TYR A 170 -7.35 8.41 28.10
CA TYR A 170 -8.03 8.03 26.86
C TYR A 170 -9.38 8.78 26.73
N GLN A 171 -9.65 9.34 25.55
CA GLN A 171 -10.92 10.02 25.26
C GLN A 171 -11.99 9.02 24.80
N THR A 172 -13.13 8.99 25.49
CA THR A 172 -14.28 8.17 25.07
C THR A 172 -15.09 8.84 23.95
N LEU A 173 -16.04 8.10 23.36
CA LEU A 173 -16.95 8.64 22.34
C LEU A 173 -17.81 9.81 22.87
N GLU A 174 -18.12 9.79 24.16
CA GLU A 174 -18.87 10.84 24.86
C GLU A 174 -18.01 12.08 25.16
N GLY A 175 -16.68 11.97 24.98
CA GLY A 175 -15.71 13.04 25.23
C GLY A 175 -15.14 13.06 26.65
N ASP A 176 -15.45 12.05 27.47
CA ASP A 176 -14.87 11.88 28.80
C ASP A 176 -13.40 11.43 28.71
N LEU A 177 -12.59 11.79 29.70
CA LEU A 177 -11.17 11.43 29.80
C LEU A 177 -10.98 10.39 30.89
N MET A 178 -10.75 9.15 30.47
CA MET A 178 -10.55 8.01 31.36
C MET A 178 -9.08 7.73 31.58
N LEU A 179 -8.64 7.67 32.84
CA LEU A 179 -7.30 7.20 33.17
C LEU A 179 -7.14 5.72 32.76
N ALA A 180 -6.15 5.43 31.92
CA ALA A 180 -5.95 4.13 31.29
C ALA A 180 -4.47 3.74 31.21
N TRP A 181 -4.20 2.45 31.14
CA TRP A 181 -2.91 1.88 30.76
C TRP A 181 -2.92 1.63 29.26
N ASP A 182 -2.07 2.34 28.52
CA ASP A 182 -1.76 2.08 27.11
C ASP A 182 -0.66 1.03 27.03
N LEU A 183 -0.87 -0.06 26.31
CA LEU A 183 0.12 -1.12 26.14
C LEU A 183 0.09 -1.72 24.74
N SER A 184 1.21 -2.25 24.28
CA SER A 184 1.28 -2.98 23.01
C SER A 184 1.79 -4.41 23.17
N ILE A 185 1.11 -5.40 22.58
CA ILE A 185 1.50 -6.81 22.58
C ILE A 185 1.53 -7.31 21.13
N TYR A 186 2.72 -7.68 20.65
CA TYR A 186 2.87 -8.32 19.34
C TYR A 186 2.77 -9.82 19.49
N THR A 187 1.65 -10.43 19.08
CA THR A 187 1.34 -11.83 19.40
C THR A 187 2.44 -12.78 18.95
N VAL A 188 2.64 -13.88 19.70
CA VAL A 188 3.70 -14.86 19.41
C VAL A 188 3.56 -15.53 18.04
N ASP A 189 2.35 -15.60 17.49
CA ASP A 189 2.06 -16.07 16.14
C ASP A 189 2.18 -14.97 15.07
N ALA A 190 2.59 -13.77 15.47
CA ALA A 190 2.76 -12.57 14.65
C ALA A 190 1.50 -12.11 13.89
N LYS A 191 0.32 -12.68 14.18
CA LYS A 191 -0.91 -12.34 13.46
C LYS A 191 -1.51 -11.00 13.85
N ASN A 192 -1.22 -10.52 15.05
CA ASN A 192 -1.78 -9.26 15.54
C ASN A 192 -0.73 -8.51 16.36
N TRP A 193 -0.66 -7.20 16.19
CA TRP A 193 0.09 -6.31 17.06
C TRP A 193 -0.88 -5.39 17.79
N TRP A 194 -1.41 -5.90 18.90
CA TRP A 194 -2.43 -5.21 19.66
C TRP A 194 -1.90 -3.97 20.35
N SER A 195 -2.61 -2.87 20.19
CA SER A 195 -2.44 -1.60 20.87
C SER A 195 -3.70 -1.34 21.70
N VAL A 196 -3.61 -1.44 23.03
CA VAL A 196 -4.77 -1.59 23.92
C VAL A 196 -4.75 -0.56 25.04
N ARG A 197 -5.91 0.06 25.31
CA ARG A 197 -6.12 0.98 26.42
C ARG A 197 -7.00 0.28 27.44
N VAL A 198 -6.47 0.09 28.63
CA VAL A 198 -7.13 -0.62 29.73
C VAL A 198 -7.48 0.38 30.82
N ASP A 199 -8.74 0.43 31.25
CA ASP A 199 -9.19 1.26 32.36
C ASP A 199 -8.31 1.02 33.60
N ALA A 200 -7.67 2.08 34.09
CA ALA A 200 -6.72 1.98 35.20
C ALA A 200 -7.39 1.76 36.57
N ILE A 201 -8.73 1.76 36.63
CA ILE A 201 -9.56 1.46 37.79
C ILE A 201 -10.10 0.04 37.71
N THR A 202 -10.79 -0.29 36.62
CA THR A 202 -11.59 -1.54 36.51
C THR A 202 -10.80 -2.68 35.86
N GLY A 203 -9.83 -2.36 35.00
CA GLY A 203 -9.16 -3.34 34.15
C GLY A 203 -9.94 -3.73 32.89
N GLU A 204 -11.03 -3.02 32.57
CA GLU A 204 -11.78 -3.21 31.32
C GLU A 204 -11.03 -2.62 30.14
N ILE A 205 -11.14 -3.26 28.97
CA ILE A 205 -10.56 -2.71 27.73
C ILE A 205 -11.46 -1.58 27.23
N LEU A 206 -10.92 -0.37 27.19
CA LEU A 206 -11.60 0.84 26.70
C LEU A 206 -11.46 0.98 25.18
N ASN A 207 -10.30 0.61 24.64
CA ASN A 207 -9.98 0.66 23.23
C ASN A 207 -8.96 -0.40 22.86
N GLN A 208 -9.08 -0.93 21.64
CA GLN A 208 -8.20 -1.94 21.07
C GLN A 208 -8.06 -1.66 19.58
N ASN A 209 -6.84 -1.53 19.11
CA ASN A 209 -6.51 -1.46 17.69
C ASN A 209 -5.41 -2.47 17.38
N ASP A 210 -5.35 -2.93 16.13
CA ASP A 210 -4.24 -3.70 15.63
C ASP A 210 -3.32 -2.78 14.82
N TRP A 211 -2.02 -2.80 15.10
CA TRP A 211 -1.02 -2.10 14.31
C TRP A 211 -0.64 -2.86 13.04
N ILE A 212 -0.97 -4.16 12.95
CA ILE A 212 -0.89 -4.91 11.70
C ILE A 212 -2.11 -4.52 10.87
N LEU A 213 -1.89 -3.64 9.89
CA LEU A 213 -2.92 -3.28 8.93
C LEU A 213 -3.14 -4.47 8.01
N THR A 214 -4.35 -5.03 8.03
CA THR A 214 -4.73 -6.19 7.22
C THR A 214 -5.63 -5.77 6.07
N CYS A 215 -5.16 -5.97 4.86
CA CYS A 215 -5.86 -5.61 3.65
C CYS A 215 -6.71 -6.78 3.10
N ASN A 216 -7.73 -7.24 3.82
CA ASN A 216 -8.50 -8.41 3.38
C ASN A 216 -9.36 -8.11 2.15
N PHE A 217 -8.96 -8.64 0.98
CA PHE A 217 -9.54 -8.29 -0.32
C PHE A 217 -10.72 -9.18 -0.77
N GLY A 218 -11.14 -10.15 0.03
CA GLY A 218 -12.35 -10.97 -0.21
C GLY A 218 -12.27 -11.96 -1.38
N ASP A 219 -13.25 -12.88 -1.46
CA ASP A 219 -13.35 -13.87 -2.54
C ASP A 219 -14.06 -13.30 -3.78
N ALA A 220 -13.30 -13.04 -4.83
CA ALA A 220 -13.77 -12.41 -6.05
C ALA A 220 -14.41 -13.42 -7.02
N ASN A 221 -15.73 -13.62 -6.93
CA ASN A 221 -16.52 -14.37 -7.92
C ASN A 221 -16.62 -13.58 -9.23
N HIS A 222 -15.82 -13.92 -10.26
CA HIS A 222 -15.83 -13.20 -11.53
C HIS A 222 -15.99 -14.09 -12.77
N SER A 223 -16.81 -13.57 -13.69
CA SER A 223 -17.19 -14.15 -14.99
C SER A 223 -16.29 -13.67 -16.13
N ASN A 224 -15.97 -14.61 -17.03
CA ASN A 224 -15.07 -14.54 -18.19
C ASN A 224 -15.23 -13.32 -19.11
N HIS A 225 -14.11 -12.67 -19.46
CA HIS A 225 -13.98 -11.90 -20.71
C HIS A 225 -12.57 -12.04 -21.32
N GLY A 226 -12.53 -12.06 -22.66
CA GLY A 226 -11.42 -12.57 -23.47
C GLY A 226 -10.30 -11.59 -23.83
N HIS A 227 -9.14 -12.16 -24.12
CA HIS A 227 -7.83 -11.51 -24.25
C HIS A 227 -7.56 -10.88 -25.62
N ILE A 228 -6.92 -9.72 -25.64
CA ILE A 228 -6.09 -9.25 -26.77
C ILE A 228 -4.82 -8.62 -26.19
N SER A 229 -3.65 -9.22 -26.47
CA SER A 229 -2.34 -8.66 -26.13
C SER A 229 -1.73 -7.90 -27.31
N LYS A 230 -0.94 -6.86 -27.01
CA LYS A 230 0.00 -6.25 -27.96
C LYS A 230 1.30 -5.90 -27.23
N ASP A 231 2.40 -6.48 -27.72
CA ASP A 231 3.77 -6.16 -27.31
C ASP A 231 4.20 -4.77 -27.82
N LYS A 232 5.00 -4.07 -27.02
CA LYS A 232 5.86 -2.96 -27.48
C LYS A 232 7.26 -3.08 -26.88
N ASP A 233 8.23 -2.81 -27.75
CA ASP A 233 9.68 -2.88 -27.52
C ASP A 233 10.22 -1.77 -26.61
N PHE A 234 11.34 -2.11 -25.95
CA PHE A 234 12.07 -1.36 -24.93
C PHE A 234 12.97 -0.23 -25.48
N GLU A 235 13.05 0.89 -24.76
CA GLU A 235 14.16 1.84 -24.85
C GLU A 235 14.95 1.90 -23.53
N PHE A 236 16.27 2.03 -23.69
CA PHE A 236 17.30 1.95 -22.66
C PHE A 236 17.75 3.36 -22.28
N ASN A 237 17.69 3.74 -20.99
CA ASN A 237 18.22 5.02 -20.52
C ASN A 237 19.55 4.85 -19.77
N LEU A 238 20.58 5.44 -20.38
CA LEU A 238 21.96 5.56 -19.91
C LEU A 238 22.05 6.89 -19.12
N PHE A 239 22.82 6.92 -18.02
CA PHE A 239 23.18 8.10 -17.18
C PHE A 239 22.38 8.30 -15.87
N LYS A 240 22.78 7.59 -14.80
CA LYS A 240 22.59 8.02 -13.38
C LYS A 240 23.95 8.46 -12.79
N SER A 241 23.92 9.35 -11.80
CA SER A 241 25.09 9.80 -11.04
C SER A 241 25.61 8.70 -10.12
N ASN A 242 26.93 8.48 -10.09
CA ASN A 242 27.58 7.37 -9.36
C ASN A 242 27.40 7.43 -7.84
N SER A 243 27.01 6.30 -7.26
CA SER A 243 27.09 6.00 -5.82
C SER A 243 28.52 6.11 -5.29
N LEU A 244 28.68 6.31 -3.98
CA LEU A 244 29.99 6.23 -3.32
C LEU A 244 30.58 4.81 -3.41
N VAL A 245 29.74 3.81 -3.69
CA VAL A 245 30.11 2.42 -3.92
C VAL A 245 29.65 1.99 -5.32
N VAL A 246 30.60 1.53 -6.13
CA VAL A 246 30.34 0.76 -7.36
C VAL A 246 30.42 -0.70 -6.93
N ASP A 247 29.28 -1.27 -6.52
CA ASP A 247 29.22 -2.62 -5.96
C ASP A 247 28.98 -3.71 -7.03
N GLY A 248 28.65 -3.32 -8.27
CA GLY A 248 28.38 -4.22 -9.38
C GLY A 248 27.05 -4.99 -9.27
N SER A 249 26.18 -4.62 -8.33
CA SER A 249 24.91 -5.31 -8.08
C SER A 249 23.99 -5.31 -9.30
N GLN A 250 23.29 -6.43 -9.53
CA GLN A 250 22.36 -6.60 -10.64
C GLN A 250 21.04 -7.22 -10.17
N TYR A 251 19.91 -6.72 -10.66
CA TYR A 251 18.58 -7.19 -10.26
C TYR A 251 17.68 -7.33 -11.49
N ASN A 252 17.12 -8.52 -11.73
CA ASN A 252 16.15 -8.74 -12.81
C ASN A 252 14.71 -8.73 -12.26
N VAL A 253 14.07 -7.55 -12.31
CA VAL A 253 12.86 -7.21 -11.54
C VAL A 253 11.83 -6.48 -12.40
N TYR A 254 10.59 -6.35 -11.92
CA TYR A 254 9.62 -5.46 -12.53
C TYR A 254 9.97 -4.03 -12.15
N ALA A 255 10.82 -3.39 -12.95
CA ALA A 255 11.32 -2.05 -12.65
C ALA A 255 10.20 -1.00 -12.79
N ILE A 256 10.11 -0.07 -11.82
CA ILE A 256 9.16 1.05 -11.90
C ILE A 256 9.37 1.82 -13.23
N PRO A 257 8.30 2.24 -13.92
CA PRO A 257 6.89 2.26 -13.48
C PRO A 257 6.09 0.97 -13.73
N THR A 258 6.72 -0.16 -14.09
CA THR A 258 5.99 -1.41 -14.31
C THR A 258 5.30 -1.88 -13.03
N GLU A 259 3.96 -1.89 -13.01
CA GLU A 259 3.19 -2.27 -11.82
C GLU A 259 3.34 -3.77 -11.49
N SER A 260 3.16 -4.65 -12.48
CA SER A 260 3.08 -6.09 -12.24
C SER A 260 3.22 -6.88 -13.56
N PRO A 261 3.27 -8.24 -13.52
CA PRO A 261 3.55 -9.06 -14.70
C PRO A 261 2.57 -8.92 -15.88
N ASN A 262 1.33 -8.47 -15.65
CA ASN A 262 0.37 -8.22 -16.74
C ASN A 262 0.55 -6.83 -17.38
N HIS A 263 1.34 -5.92 -16.77
CA HIS A 263 1.59 -4.56 -17.27
C HIS A 263 2.91 -4.43 -18.07
N GLY A 264 3.88 -5.32 -17.85
CA GLY A 264 5.17 -5.26 -18.54
C GLY A 264 6.13 -6.39 -18.16
N GLY A 265 7.26 -6.47 -18.86
CA GLY A 265 8.31 -7.45 -18.60
C GLY A 265 9.32 -6.98 -17.54
N ARG A 266 10.11 -7.93 -17.02
CA ARG A 266 11.22 -7.61 -16.11
C ARG A 266 12.38 -6.94 -16.85
N THR A 267 13.12 -6.12 -16.13
CA THR A 267 14.31 -5.41 -16.59
C THR A 267 15.49 -5.75 -15.71
N LEU A 268 16.65 -6.03 -16.32
CA LEU A 268 17.92 -6.20 -15.60
C LEU A 268 18.52 -4.82 -15.29
N LEU A 269 18.45 -4.41 -14.03
CA LEU A 269 19.05 -3.19 -13.52
C LEU A 269 20.46 -3.47 -13.02
N THR A 270 21.34 -2.47 -13.11
CA THR A 270 22.70 -2.50 -12.56
C THR A 270 22.89 -1.31 -11.64
N GLU A 271 23.32 -1.56 -10.41
CA GLU A 271 23.59 -0.56 -9.36
C GLU A 271 22.42 0.46 -9.18
N PRO A 272 21.18 0.01 -8.95
CA PRO A 272 20.01 0.89 -8.91
C PRO A 272 19.93 1.82 -7.69
N ALA A 273 20.73 1.55 -6.65
CA ALA A 273 20.71 2.28 -5.38
C ALA A 273 20.96 3.79 -5.55
N ASP A 274 20.16 4.60 -4.85
CA ASP A 274 20.34 6.04 -4.86
C ASP A 274 21.50 6.48 -3.97
N VAL A 275 22.29 7.42 -4.46
CA VAL A 275 23.55 7.85 -3.83
C VAL A 275 23.36 8.70 -2.58
N ASN A 276 22.19 9.34 -2.44
CA ASN A 276 21.87 10.20 -1.31
C ASN A 276 21.11 9.41 -0.23
N ALA A 277 20.17 8.55 -0.65
CA ALA A 277 19.37 7.75 0.27
C ALA A 277 20.11 6.49 0.74
N SER A 278 20.79 5.79 -0.17
CA SER A 278 21.52 4.55 0.06
C SER A 278 23.01 4.70 -0.34
N PRO A 279 23.78 5.59 0.32
CA PRO A 279 25.14 5.94 -0.09
C PRO A 279 26.12 4.75 -0.16
N PHE A 280 25.84 3.65 0.55
CA PHE A 280 26.67 2.44 0.60
C PHE A 280 26.10 1.26 -0.20
N GLY A 281 25.05 1.49 -1.00
CA GLY A 281 24.30 0.44 -1.68
C GLY A 281 23.23 -0.20 -0.80
N TRP A 282 22.51 -1.18 -1.33
CA TRP A 282 21.38 -1.81 -0.63
C TRP A 282 21.77 -2.99 0.27
N HIS A 283 23.06 -3.35 0.31
CA HIS A 283 23.58 -4.51 1.03
C HIS A 283 24.56 -4.17 2.16
N ASP A 284 24.67 -2.89 2.51
CA ASP A 284 25.38 -2.38 3.68
C ASP A 284 24.39 -2.11 4.82
N THR A 285 24.86 -2.19 6.06
CA THR A 285 24.13 -1.89 7.30
C THR A 285 24.95 -1.06 8.28
N ASP A 286 26.25 -0.90 8.07
CA ASP A 286 27.15 -0.31 9.07
C ASP A 286 27.83 0.98 8.60
N GLY A 287 27.62 1.36 7.33
CA GLY A 287 28.15 2.59 6.74
C GLY A 287 29.63 2.49 6.39
N ASN A 288 30.18 1.28 6.33
CA ASN A 288 31.49 1.04 5.76
C ASN A 288 31.38 0.75 4.26
N VAL A 289 32.46 1.01 3.53
CA VAL A 289 32.47 0.77 2.08
C VAL A 289 32.55 -0.74 1.82
N GLY A 290 31.51 -1.27 1.19
CA GLY A 290 31.39 -2.66 0.76
C GLY A 290 30.08 -3.27 1.25
N ALA A 291 29.62 -4.33 0.61
CA ALA A 291 28.44 -5.06 1.08
C ALA A 291 28.84 -6.06 2.19
N GLU A 292 28.17 -6.04 3.33
CA GLU A 292 28.28 -7.10 4.35
C GLU A 292 27.45 -8.32 3.98
N PHE A 293 26.36 -8.10 3.24
CA PHE A 293 25.42 -9.15 2.87
C PHE A 293 25.47 -9.44 1.37
N THR A 294 25.44 -10.72 1.02
CA THR A 294 25.25 -11.16 -0.38
C THR A 294 23.82 -11.59 -0.67
N ILE A 295 22.97 -11.59 0.35
CA ILE A 295 21.55 -11.91 0.29
C ILE A 295 20.69 -10.64 0.22
N THR A 296 19.38 -10.75 -0.02
CA THR A 296 18.38 -9.66 -0.02
C THR A 296 18.18 -8.97 1.35
N ARG A 297 19.26 -8.38 1.87
CA ARG A 297 19.34 -7.69 3.16
C ARG A 297 20.32 -6.53 3.08
N GLY A 298 19.94 -5.41 3.71
CA GLY A 298 20.85 -4.32 4.04
C GLY A 298 20.14 -3.26 4.89
N ASN A 299 20.52 -1.98 4.68
CA ASN A 299 20.17 -0.90 5.60
C ASN A 299 18.68 -0.63 5.67
N ASN A 300 17.97 -0.77 4.54
CA ASN A 300 16.59 -0.31 4.41
C ASN A 300 15.58 -1.44 4.68
N VAL A 301 15.95 -2.67 4.32
CA VAL A 301 15.07 -3.84 4.32
C VAL A 301 15.85 -5.14 4.44
N TRP A 302 15.24 -6.13 5.09
CA TRP A 302 15.60 -7.53 4.98
C TRP A 302 14.39 -8.29 4.42
N ALA A 303 14.50 -8.73 3.17
CA ALA A 303 13.47 -9.53 2.52
C ALA A 303 13.78 -11.03 2.62
N MET A 304 12.81 -11.82 3.04
CA MET A 304 12.93 -13.28 3.20
C MET A 304 11.62 -13.99 2.91
N GLU A 305 11.64 -15.31 2.90
CA GLU A 305 10.47 -16.18 2.80
C GLU A 305 9.91 -16.54 4.19
N ASP A 306 8.59 -16.68 4.33
CA ASP A 306 7.94 -17.19 5.56
C ASP A 306 6.72 -18.09 5.25
N ARG A 307 6.87 -19.08 4.36
CA ARG A 307 5.74 -19.91 3.89
C ARG A 307 5.14 -20.79 4.98
N ASP A 308 5.88 -21.09 6.05
CA ASP A 308 5.35 -21.83 7.19
C ASP A 308 4.74 -20.95 8.27
N ALA A 309 4.74 -19.62 8.07
CA ALA A 309 4.15 -18.61 8.93
C ALA A 309 4.67 -18.68 10.38
N ASN A 310 5.92 -19.07 10.54
CA ASN A 310 6.54 -19.16 11.87
C ASN A 310 7.15 -17.81 12.29
N ASN A 311 7.34 -16.89 11.34
CA ASN A 311 7.92 -15.56 11.53
C ASN A 311 9.32 -15.65 12.21
N ASP A 312 10.06 -16.71 11.93
CA ASP A 312 11.50 -16.88 12.20
C ASP A 312 12.31 -16.40 10.99
N VAL A 313 13.64 -16.47 11.06
CA VAL A 313 14.49 -16.13 9.91
C VAL A 313 14.35 -17.19 8.83
N GLY A 314 13.66 -16.84 7.73
CA GLY A 314 13.49 -17.71 6.58
C GLY A 314 14.55 -17.55 5.50
N TYR A 315 14.25 -18.07 4.31
CA TYR A 315 15.17 -18.06 3.17
C TYR A 315 15.28 -16.66 2.53
N SER A 316 16.51 -16.22 2.22
CA SER A 316 16.78 -15.02 1.42
C SER A 316 17.67 -15.40 0.23
N PRO A 317 17.33 -15.00 -1.02
CA PRO A 317 18.13 -15.31 -2.20
C PRO A 317 19.55 -14.73 -2.08
N ASP A 318 20.56 -15.49 -2.53
CA ASP A 318 21.97 -15.12 -2.47
C ASP A 318 22.49 -14.74 -3.87
N GLY A 319 22.83 -13.45 -4.06
CA GLY A 319 23.43 -12.91 -5.28
C GLY A 319 24.92 -13.24 -5.41
N THR A 320 25.49 -13.99 -4.46
CA THR A 320 26.92 -14.32 -4.34
C THR A 320 27.80 -13.07 -4.11
N ALA A 321 29.12 -13.23 -4.14
CA ALA A 321 30.06 -12.11 -4.03
C ALA A 321 29.93 -11.05 -5.14
N ASN A 322 29.21 -11.34 -6.23
CA ASN A 322 28.95 -10.40 -7.32
C ASN A 322 27.61 -9.66 -7.19
N LEU A 323 26.79 -9.96 -6.17
CA LEU A 323 25.46 -9.38 -5.99
C LEU A 323 24.58 -9.47 -7.25
N ASN A 324 24.60 -10.63 -7.92
CA ASN A 324 23.83 -10.88 -9.15
C ASN A 324 22.53 -11.62 -8.85
N PHE A 325 21.42 -10.90 -8.84
CA PHE A 325 20.06 -11.40 -8.62
C PHE A 325 19.28 -11.51 -9.94
N ASP A 326 19.92 -12.09 -10.96
CA ASP A 326 19.30 -12.44 -12.25
C ASP A 326 18.80 -13.90 -12.25
N PHE A 327 17.62 -14.11 -11.69
CA PHE A 327 17.00 -15.44 -11.59
C PHE A 327 15.96 -15.69 -12.69
N PRO A 328 15.84 -16.94 -13.19
CA PRO A 328 14.83 -17.28 -14.18
C PRO A 328 13.42 -17.26 -13.57
N LEU A 329 12.46 -16.69 -14.30
CA LEU A 329 11.05 -16.67 -13.92
C LEU A 329 10.23 -17.51 -14.89
N ASN A 330 9.46 -18.45 -14.35
CA ASN A 330 8.32 -19.04 -15.03
C ASN A 330 7.10 -18.79 -14.16
N ILE A 331 6.17 -17.94 -14.62
CA ILE A 331 4.98 -17.57 -13.84
C ILE A 331 3.89 -18.65 -13.89
N ASN A 332 4.01 -19.59 -14.83
CA ASN A 332 3.08 -20.72 -15.00
C ASN A 332 3.58 -21.94 -14.22
N GLN A 333 3.92 -21.76 -12.96
CA GLN A 333 4.26 -22.83 -12.02
C GLN A 333 3.91 -22.40 -10.59
N ALA A 334 4.04 -23.31 -9.61
CA ALA A 334 3.84 -22.98 -8.21
C ALA A 334 4.82 -21.88 -7.73
N PRO A 335 4.35 -20.88 -6.94
CA PRO A 335 5.20 -19.79 -6.45
C PRO A 335 6.47 -20.22 -5.74
N ALA A 336 6.45 -21.35 -5.03
CA ALA A 336 7.61 -21.90 -4.36
C ALA A 336 8.80 -22.19 -5.30
N LEU A 337 8.55 -22.38 -6.59
CA LEU A 337 9.60 -22.69 -7.58
C LEU A 337 10.23 -21.44 -8.19
N TYR A 338 9.76 -20.24 -7.83
CA TYR A 338 10.35 -18.95 -8.24
C TYR A 338 10.54 -17.98 -7.06
N GLU A 339 10.67 -18.51 -5.84
CA GLU A 339 10.84 -17.72 -4.62
C GLU A 339 12.03 -16.74 -4.70
N ASP A 340 13.11 -17.10 -5.41
CA ASP A 340 14.24 -16.19 -5.67
C ASP A 340 13.82 -14.89 -6.37
N VAL A 341 12.97 -14.99 -7.40
CA VAL A 341 12.47 -13.83 -8.15
C VAL A 341 11.50 -13.01 -7.29
N SER A 342 10.64 -13.70 -6.54
CA SER A 342 9.66 -13.09 -5.63
C SER A 342 10.33 -12.20 -4.59
N ILE A 343 11.27 -12.76 -3.83
CA ILE A 343 11.95 -12.06 -2.73
C ILE A 343 12.90 -10.99 -3.28
N THR A 344 13.51 -11.21 -4.45
CA THR A 344 14.31 -10.18 -5.12
C THR A 344 13.46 -8.97 -5.54
N ASN A 345 12.24 -9.19 -6.06
CA ASN A 345 11.33 -8.09 -6.42
C ASN A 345 10.82 -7.35 -5.17
N LEU A 346 10.51 -8.08 -4.09
CA LEU A 346 10.13 -7.52 -2.80
C LEU A 346 11.24 -6.63 -2.21
N PHE A 347 12.49 -7.12 -2.23
CA PHE A 347 13.67 -6.38 -1.82
C PHE A 347 13.88 -5.11 -2.65
N TYR A 348 13.78 -5.24 -3.99
CA TYR A 348 13.88 -4.12 -4.91
C TYR A 348 12.85 -3.04 -4.60
N MET A 349 11.57 -3.39 -4.52
CA MET A 349 10.50 -2.40 -4.37
C MET A 349 10.54 -1.71 -2.99
N ASN A 350 10.90 -2.41 -1.91
CA ASN A 350 11.13 -1.78 -0.60
C ASN A 350 12.28 -0.75 -0.64
N ASN A 351 13.39 -1.08 -1.32
CA ASN A 351 14.49 -0.13 -1.48
C ASN A 351 14.15 1.05 -2.40
N ILE A 352 13.35 0.83 -3.45
CA ILE A 352 12.85 1.92 -4.31
C ILE A 352 11.94 2.86 -3.52
N MET A 353 11.00 2.31 -2.73
CA MET A 353 10.16 3.11 -1.84
C MET A 353 11.02 3.94 -0.89
N HIS A 354 12.00 3.33 -0.23
CA HIS A 354 12.95 4.05 0.61
C HIS A 354 13.64 5.19 -0.16
N ASP A 355 14.35 4.86 -1.24
CA ASP A 355 15.26 5.79 -1.90
C ASP A 355 14.53 6.96 -2.57
N VAL A 356 13.35 6.72 -3.17
CA VAL A 356 12.55 7.76 -3.80
C VAL A 356 11.97 8.68 -2.74
N TRP A 357 11.29 8.16 -1.72
CA TRP A 357 10.61 8.99 -0.72
C TRP A 357 11.59 9.73 0.19
N TYR A 358 12.82 9.23 0.35
CA TYR A 358 13.93 9.97 0.97
C TYR A 358 14.16 11.33 0.28
N GLN A 359 14.11 11.39 -1.06
CA GLN A 359 14.32 12.64 -1.80
C GLN A 359 13.22 13.67 -1.56
N TYR A 360 12.02 13.23 -1.20
CA TYR A 360 10.88 14.07 -0.89
C TYR A 360 10.78 14.42 0.60
N GLY A 361 11.67 13.84 1.43
CA GLY A 361 11.83 14.17 2.83
C GLY A 361 11.22 13.16 3.79
N PHE A 362 10.95 11.93 3.37
CA PHE A 362 10.87 10.79 4.30
C PHE A 362 12.31 10.32 4.61
N ASP A 363 13.03 11.18 5.33
CA ASP A 363 14.43 11.01 5.71
C ASP A 363 14.60 10.59 7.18
N GLU A 364 15.84 10.35 7.58
CA GLU A 364 16.22 9.94 8.94
C GLU A 364 15.64 10.87 10.03
N ALA A 365 15.64 12.18 9.80
CA ALA A 365 15.12 13.13 10.80
C ALA A 365 13.60 12.99 10.98
N SER A 366 12.90 12.67 9.90
CA SER A 366 11.46 12.42 9.88
C SER A 366 11.05 11.01 10.30
N GLY A 367 12.01 10.12 10.58
CA GLY A 367 11.78 8.75 11.04
C GLY A 367 11.48 7.77 9.92
N ASN A 368 12.35 7.74 8.91
CA ASN A 368 12.34 6.67 7.90
C ASN A 368 12.83 5.32 8.46
N PHE A 369 12.93 4.30 7.62
CA PHE A 369 13.26 2.94 8.03
C PHE A 369 14.69 2.59 7.65
N GLN A 370 15.60 2.61 8.62
CA GLN A 370 17.02 2.34 8.40
C GLN A 370 17.65 1.59 9.60
N GLN A 371 18.48 0.59 9.32
CA GLN A 371 19.32 -0.06 10.34
C GLN A 371 20.28 0.96 10.96
N THR A 372 20.92 1.76 10.12
CA THR A 372 21.84 2.82 10.49
C THR A 372 21.43 4.13 9.83
N ASN A 373 21.26 5.17 10.65
CA ASN A 373 21.01 6.54 10.19
C ASN A 373 22.36 7.23 9.96
N TYR A 374 22.79 7.32 8.71
CA TYR A 374 24.12 7.81 8.34
C TYR A 374 24.33 9.30 8.62
N THR A 375 23.24 10.09 8.69
CA THR A 375 23.30 11.50 9.11
C THR A 375 23.31 11.67 10.63
N GLY A 376 23.01 10.60 11.38
CA GLY A 376 22.87 10.61 12.83
C GLY A 376 21.62 11.33 13.35
N GLN A 377 20.67 11.64 12.46
CA GLN A 377 19.35 12.16 12.84
C GLN A 377 18.36 11.00 13.04
N GLY A 378 17.27 11.23 13.78
CA GLY A 378 16.27 10.18 14.05
C GLY A 378 16.79 9.05 14.95
N VAL A 379 16.05 7.94 14.96
CA VAL A 379 16.43 6.73 15.70
C VAL A 379 16.43 5.55 14.73
N GLY A 380 17.62 5.06 14.36
CA GLY A 380 17.75 3.89 13.48
C GLY A 380 17.46 2.57 14.20
N ASN A 381 17.96 1.47 13.63
CA ASN A 381 17.62 0.09 14.01
C ASN A 381 16.17 -0.28 13.71
N ASP A 382 15.66 0.22 12.58
CA ASP A 382 14.27 0.07 12.19
C ASP A 382 14.05 -0.15 10.69
N PHE A 383 14.98 -0.85 10.04
CA PHE A 383 14.79 -1.39 8.70
C PHE A 383 13.53 -2.27 8.61
N VAL A 384 12.96 -2.41 7.41
CA VAL A 384 11.75 -3.23 7.19
C VAL A 384 12.09 -4.72 7.18
N PHE A 385 11.39 -5.51 7.99
CA PHE A 385 11.31 -6.97 7.76
C PHE A 385 10.24 -7.22 6.69
N ALA A 386 10.59 -7.86 5.58
CA ALA A 386 9.67 -8.07 4.47
C ALA A 386 9.56 -9.56 4.13
N ASP A 387 8.46 -10.17 4.54
CA ASP A 387 8.21 -11.61 4.40
C ASP A 387 7.41 -11.87 3.12
N GLY A 388 7.99 -12.69 2.24
CA GLY A 388 7.44 -13.10 0.96
C GLY A 388 6.81 -14.49 1.02
N GLN A 389 5.73 -14.68 0.25
CA GLN A 389 4.98 -15.94 0.18
C GLN A 389 4.52 -16.45 1.55
N ASP A 390 4.21 -15.53 2.46
CA ASP A 390 3.89 -15.85 3.83
C ASP A 390 2.65 -16.77 3.92
N GLY A 391 2.74 -17.83 4.75
CA GLY A 391 1.72 -18.86 4.88
C GLY A 391 0.53 -18.50 5.79
N ALA A 392 0.54 -17.33 6.44
CA ALA A 392 -0.46 -16.93 7.42
C ALA A 392 -1.80 -16.54 6.77
N GLY A 393 -1.78 -16.21 5.47
CA GLY A 393 -2.95 -15.71 4.75
C GLY A 393 -2.87 -15.92 3.23
N LEU A 394 -3.96 -15.54 2.56
CA LEU A 394 -4.05 -15.44 1.10
C LEU A 394 -4.86 -14.19 0.74
N ASN A 395 -4.71 -13.71 -0.50
CA ASN A 395 -5.49 -12.60 -1.08
C ASN A 395 -5.44 -11.31 -0.26
N ASN A 396 -4.26 -10.98 0.25
CA ASN A 396 -4.06 -9.92 1.21
C ASN A 396 -2.55 -9.55 1.25
N ALA A 397 -2.19 -8.49 1.98
CA ALA A 397 -0.85 -8.20 2.49
C ALA A 397 -0.99 -7.35 3.76
N THR A 398 0.08 -7.23 4.54
CA THR A 398 0.04 -6.44 5.77
C THR A 398 1.28 -5.59 5.96
N PHE A 399 1.13 -4.50 6.73
CA PHE A 399 2.26 -3.70 7.19
C PHE A 399 2.04 -3.22 8.63
N GLY A 400 2.92 -3.65 9.54
CA GLY A 400 2.98 -3.20 10.93
C GLY A 400 3.97 -2.04 11.09
N THR A 401 3.50 -0.87 11.51
CA THR A 401 4.36 0.33 11.68
C THR A 401 4.51 0.74 13.15
N PRO A 402 5.57 0.33 13.86
CA PRO A 402 5.86 0.88 15.19
C PRO A 402 6.54 2.26 15.11
N GLY A 403 6.76 2.87 16.27
CA GLY A 403 7.46 4.16 16.36
C GLY A 403 8.91 4.07 15.89
N ASP A 404 9.49 5.23 15.57
CA ASP A 404 10.90 5.45 15.20
C ASP A 404 11.84 4.63 16.11
N GLY A 405 12.76 3.86 15.52
CA GLY A 405 13.68 2.99 16.24
C GLY A 405 13.21 1.57 16.54
N SER A 406 12.05 1.18 16.02
CA SER A 406 11.56 -0.21 16.03
C SER A 406 11.25 -0.69 14.61
N ASN A 407 11.70 -1.90 14.26
CA ASN A 407 11.51 -2.43 12.91
C ASN A 407 10.01 -2.63 12.57
N PRO A 408 9.51 -2.06 11.46
CA PRO A 408 8.24 -2.46 10.87
C PRO A 408 8.34 -3.85 10.23
N GLY A 409 7.18 -4.47 10.02
CA GLY A 409 7.06 -5.76 9.35
C GLY A 409 6.07 -5.67 8.21
N MET A 410 6.47 -6.10 7.02
CA MET A 410 5.65 -6.25 5.83
C MET A 410 5.44 -7.74 5.56
N THR A 411 4.20 -8.16 5.34
CA THR A 411 3.88 -9.55 5.04
C THR A 411 3.14 -9.64 3.71
N MET A 412 3.74 -10.33 2.75
CA MET A 412 3.21 -10.51 1.39
C MET A 412 2.65 -11.92 1.22
N PHE A 413 1.35 -12.02 0.96
CA PHE A 413 0.70 -13.31 0.76
C PHE A 413 0.62 -13.71 -0.72
N LEU A 414 0.40 -15.01 -0.92
CA LEU A 414 -0.05 -15.53 -2.20
C LEU A 414 -1.53 -15.18 -2.42
N TRP A 415 -1.91 -15.09 -3.68
CA TRP A 415 -3.27 -14.85 -4.12
C TRP A 415 -3.85 -16.10 -4.74
N SER A 416 -5.12 -16.36 -4.44
CA SER A 416 -5.90 -17.46 -4.97
C SER A 416 -5.74 -17.53 -6.48
N ALA A 417 -5.57 -18.77 -6.95
CA ALA A 417 -5.49 -19.05 -8.36
C ALA A 417 -6.76 -18.56 -9.08
N SER A 418 -6.58 -17.73 -10.10
CA SER A 418 -7.68 -17.15 -10.88
C SER A 418 -7.81 -17.86 -12.23
N GLY A 419 -9.03 -18.17 -12.65
CA GLY A 419 -9.33 -18.77 -13.96
C GLY A 419 -9.74 -20.24 -13.89
N PRO A 420 -10.20 -20.83 -15.01
CA PRO A 420 -10.47 -22.25 -15.06
C PRO A 420 -9.17 -23.04 -14.82
N PRO A 421 -9.23 -24.24 -14.23
CA PRO A 421 -8.09 -25.14 -14.20
C PRO A 421 -7.51 -25.30 -15.59
N GLY A 422 -6.19 -25.19 -15.72
CA GLY A 422 -5.55 -25.55 -16.97
C GLY A 422 -5.79 -27.03 -17.24
N ASP A 423 -5.76 -27.42 -18.51
CA ASP A 423 -6.03 -28.79 -18.92
C ASP A 423 -4.90 -29.73 -18.46
N PRO A 424 -5.10 -30.55 -17.40
CA PRO A 424 -4.03 -31.38 -16.86
C PRO A 424 -3.74 -32.59 -17.74
N LEU A 425 -4.57 -32.85 -18.76
CA LEU A 425 -4.49 -33.98 -19.67
C LEU A 425 -4.33 -33.49 -21.12
N THR A 426 -3.21 -33.87 -21.74
CA THR A 426 -3.03 -33.77 -23.20
C THR A 426 -3.03 -35.16 -23.80
N ILE A 427 -3.90 -35.41 -24.77
CA ILE A 427 -3.84 -36.60 -25.62
C ILE A 427 -2.92 -36.30 -26.82
N ASN A 428 -1.81 -37.03 -26.91
CA ASN A 428 -0.70 -36.74 -27.82
C ASN A 428 -0.93 -37.27 -29.25
N ASN A 429 -1.89 -38.17 -29.46
CA ASN A 429 -2.11 -38.84 -30.74
C ASN A 429 -3.56 -39.33 -30.94
N GLY A 430 -3.89 -39.72 -32.17
CA GLY A 430 -5.19 -40.31 -32.50
C GLY A 430 -6.29 -39.27 -32.81
N SER A 431 -7.54 -39.74 -32.94
CA SER A 431 -8.70 -38.87 -33.24
C SER A 431 -9.17 -38.01 -32.08
N LEU A 432 -8.68 -38.30 -30.88
CA LEU A 432 -8.94 -37.56 -29.64
C LEU A 432 -7.74 -36.68 -29.26
N ALA A 433 -6.82 -36.38 -30.19
CA ALA A 433 -5.67 -35.53 -29.87
C ALA A 433 -6.11 -34.10 -29.51
N GLY A 434 -5.63 -33.60 -28.37
CA GLY A 434 -6.02 -32.31 -27.82
C GLY A 434 -5.81 -32.23 -26.31
N ASP A 435 -6.03 -31.04 -25.77
CA ASP A 435 -5.99 -30.76 -24.34
C ASP A 435 -7.40 -30.92 -23.75
N TYR A 436 -7.46 -31.48 -22.54
CA TYR A 436 -8.71 -31.85 -21.85
C TYR A 436 -8.71 -31.34 -20.42
N PRO A 437 -9.84 -30.76 -19.97
CA PRO A 437 -9.95 -30.27 -18.62
C PRO A 437 -10.05 -31.42 -17.62
N GLY A 438 -9.57 -31.18 -16.40
CA GLY A 438 -9.63 -32.16 -15.34
C GLY A 438 -9.29 -31.57 -13.97
N LEU A 439 -9.62 -32.32 -12.92
CA LEU A 439 -9.31 -31.94 -11.54
C LEU A 439 -8.34 -32.94 -10.90
N PRO A 440 -7.17 -32.52 -10.41
CA PRO A 440 -6.30 -33.38 -9.61
C PRO A 440 -6.98 -33.94 -8.36
N ALA A 441 -6.57 -35.13 -7.95
CA ALA A 441 -6.98 -35.76 -6.70
C ALA A 441 -6.46 -34.99 -5.49
N GLN A 442 -7.21 -35.02 -4.38
CA GLN A 442 -6.78 -34.44 -3.10
C GLN A 442 -5.98 -35.44 -2.25
N TYR A 443 -5.42 -36.47 -2.88
CA TYR A 443 -4.67 -37.56 -2.25
C TYR A 443 -3.66 -38.12 -3.27
N GLY A 444 -2.73 -38.94 -2.80
CA GLY A 444 -1.74 -39.56 -3.67
C GLY A 444 -0.57 -38.65 -4.03
N GLY A 445 0.15 -39.01 -5.08
CA GLY A 445 1.21 -38.17 -5.64
C GLY A 445 0.62 -36.91 -6.28
N THR A 446 1.40 -35.83 -6.33
CA THR A 446 0.99 -34.59 -7.00
C THR A 446 1.45 -34.61 -8.46
N LEU A 447 0.66 -34.01 -9.34
CA LEU A 447 1.17 -33.65 -10.67
C LEU A 447 2.25 -32.56 -10.51
N THR A 448 3.19 -32.54 -11.43
CA THR A 448 4.28 -31.55 -11.45
C THR A 448 4.34 -30.90 -12.83
N SER A 449 5.20 -29.89 -12.97
CA SER A 449 5.52 -29.29 -14.27
C SER A 449 6.26 -30.25 -15.21
N THR A 450 6.78 -31.37 -14.70
CA THR A 450 7.34 -32.44 -15.53
C THR A 450 6.21 -33.40 -15.94
N PRO A 451 5.88 -33.49 -17.25
CA PRO A 451 4.74 -34.29 -17.68
C PRO A 451 5.00 -35.79 -17.53
N ILE A 452 4.06 -36.49 -16.90
CA ILE A 452 4.00 -37.95 -16.90
C ILE A 452 3.41 -38.37 -18.24
N THR A 453 4.25 -38.90 -19.14
CA THR A 453 3.83 -39.30 -20.49
C THR A 453 3.88 -40.81 -20.65
N ALA A 454 2.72 -41.43 -20.87
CA ALA A 454 2.60 -42.86 -21.13
C ALA A 454 1.32 -43.19 -21.90
N ASP A 455 1.19 -44.45 -22.34
CA ASP A 455 -0.05 -44.89 -23.00
C ASP A 455 -1.16 -45.09 -21.97
N LEU A 456 -2.39 -44.78 -22.37
CA LEU A 456 -3.60 -45.02 -21.60
C LEU A 456 -4.01 -46.48 -21.69
N VAL A 457 -4.41 -47.06 -20.55
CA VAL A 457 -4.95 -48.42 -20.49
C VAL A 457 -6.20 -48.42 -19.62
N LEU A 458 -7.32 -48.88 -20.19
CA LEU A 458 -8.57 -49.07 -19.47
C LEU A 458 -8.41 -50.22 -18.47
N VAL A 459 -8.72 -49.97 -17.20
CA VAL A 459 -8.71 -51.01 -16.17
C VAL A 459 -9.86 -51.98 -16.39
N VAL A 460 -9.59 -53.28 -16.22
CA VAL A 460 -10.60 -54.35 -16.30
C VAL A 460 -10.54 -55.17 -15.02
N ASP A 461 -11.63 -55.19 -14.25
CA ASP A 461 -11.76 -55.95 -13.02
C ASP A 461 -12.72 -57.15 -13.15
N ASN A 462 -12.74 -58.01 -12.12
CA ASN A 462 -13.55 -59.22 -12.12
C ASN A 462 -14.93 -59.02 -11.47
N ASN A 463 -16.01 -59.05 -12.26
CA ASN A 463 -17.38 -58.93 -11.72
C ASN A 463 -18.09 -60.26 -11.41
N ILE A 464 -17.34 -61.30 -11.04
CA ILE A 464 -17.91 -62.63 -10.74
C ILE A 464 -18.34 -62.74 -9.27
N GLY A 465 -19.65 -62.57 -9.02
CA GLY A 465 -20.32 -63.06 -7.80
C GLY A 465 -20.21 -62.14 -6.57
N GLY A 466 -21.23 -61.29 -6.36
CA GLY A 466 -21.51 -60.64 -5.07
C GLY A 466 -20.56 -59.52 -4.65
N MET A 467 -19.76 -58.98 -5.57
CA MET A 467 -18.82 -57.89 -5.31
C MET A 467 -19.48 -56.50 -5.40
N GLN A 468 -18.77 -55.46 -4.94
CA GLN A 468 -19.32 -54.13 -4.67
C GLN A 468 -19.92 -53.46 -5.93
N SER A 469 -19.40 -53.74 -7.13
CA SER A 469 -19.88 -53.14 -8.38
C SER A 469 -20.14 -54.16 -9.50
N ALA A 470 -20.93 -53.75 -10.50
CA ALA A 470 -21.21 -54.50 -11.72
C ALA A 470 -20.54 -53.89 -12.97
N ASP A 471 -19.89 -52.74 -12.84
CA ASP A 471 -19.13 -52.10 -13.93
C ASP A 471 -17.73 -52.72 -14.01
N PRO A 472 -17.31 -53.31 -15.15
CA PRO A 472 -16.02 -53.99 -15.25
C PRO A 472 -14.81 -53.06 -15.27
N ASN A 473 -15.03 -51.74 -15.33
CA ASN A 473 -13.98 -50.76 -15.52
C ASN A 473 -13.82 -49.81 -14.32
N ASP A 474 -14.43 -50.13 -13.17
CA ASP A 474 -14.44 -49.23 -12.02
C ASP A 474 -13.40 -49.57 -10.93
N ALA A 475 -12.68 -50.68 -11.06
CA ALA A 475 -11.62 -51.10 -10.14
C ALA A 475 -12.10 -51.26 -8.69
N CYS A 476 -13.39 -51.54 -8.48
CA CYS A 476 -13.90 -51.89 -7.15
C CYS A 476 -13.65 -53.35 -6.78
N ASN A 477 -13.24 -54.15 -7.76
CA ASN A 477 -12.92 -55.56 -7.59
C ASN A 477 -11.46 -55.83 -7.99
N ASN A 478 -11.04 -57.10 -8.00
CA ASN A 478 -9.67 -57.44 -8.39
C ASN A 478 -9.44 -57.15 -9.87
N ILE A 479 -8.43 -56.33 -10.15
CA ILE A 479 -7.95 -56.04 -11.50
C ILE A 479 -7.44 -57.33 -12.15
N THR A 480 -7.86 -57.57 -13.39
CA THR A 480 -7.53 -58.79 -14.16
C THR A 480 -6.54 -58.53 -15.28
N ASN A 481 -6.42 -57.28 -15.73
CA ASN A 481 -5.48 -56.87 -16.78
C ASN A 481 -4.23 -56.17 -16.24
N GLY A 482 -3.86 -56.39 -14.97
CA GLY A 482 -2.77 -55.69 -14.28
C GLY A 482 -1.43 -55.68 -15.02
N ALA A 483 -1.07 -56.79 -15.71
CA ALA A 483 0.13 -56.86 -16.54
C ALA A 483 0.20 -55.79 -17.65
N SER A 484 -0.95 -55.25 -18.07
CA SER A 484 -1.05 -54.18 -19.08
C SER A 484 -0.91 -52.77 -18.47
N LEU A 485 -1.03 -52.62 -17.15
CA LEU A 485 -0.97 -51.34 -16.45
C LEU A 485 0.46 -50.92 -16.08
N VAL A 486 1.42 -51.85 -16.10
CA VAL A 486 2.82 -51.59 -15.73
C VAL A 486 3.43 -50.46 -16.57
N GLY A 487 3.76 -49.35 -15.93
CA GLY A 487 4.36 -48.18 -16.57
C GLY A 487 3.38 -47.34 -17.41
N LYS A 488 2.06 -47.55 -17.25
CA LYS A 488 0.99 -46.91 -18.04
C LYS A 488 0.11 -46.02 -17.16
N ILE A 489 -0.69 -45.17 -17.81
CA ILE A 489 -1.71 -44.36 -17.13
C ILE A 489 -3.01 -45.16 -17.14
N ALA A 490 -3.54 -45.48 -15.96
CA ALA A 490 -4.74 -46.28 -15.83
C ALA A 490 -5.99 -45.40 -16.00
N VAL A 491 -6.91 -45.79 -16.88
CA VAL A 491 -8.23 -45.15 -17.04
C VAL A 491 -9.26 -46.00 -16.30
N ILE A 492 -9.97 -45.39 -15.35
CA ILE A 492 -10.93 -46.08 -14.47
C ILE A 492 -12.24 -45.30 -14.48
N ARG A 493 -13.37 -45.98 -14.66
CA ARG A 493 -14.68 -45.35 -14.52
C ARG A 493 -15.02 -45.16 -13.03
N ARG A 494 -15.61 -44.02 -12.69
CA ARG A 494 -16.13 -43.79 -11.33
C ARG A 494 -17.20 -44.84 -11.00
N GLY A 495 -17.10 -45.40 -9.80
CA GLY A 495 -17.98 -46.46 -9.29
C GLY A 495 -18.36 -46.23 -7.84
N VAL A 496 -18.68 -47.32 -7.12
CA VAL A 496 -19.24 -47.23 -5.75
C VAL A 496 -18.21 -47.29 -4.61
N CYS A 497 -17.01 -47.80 -4.88
CA CYS A 497 -15.89 -47.82 -3.93
C CYS A 497 -15.13 -46.48 -3.93
N GLU A 498 -14.37 -46.23 -2.86
CA GLU A 498 -13.62 -44.98 -2.67
C GLU A 498 -12.51 -44.76 -3.71
N PHE A 499 -12.20 -43.49 -4.01
CA PHE A 499 -11.22 -43.14 -5.05
C PHE A 499 -9.80 -43.58 -4.70
N GLY A 500 -9.40 -43.44 -3.43
CA GLY A 500 -8.10 -43.92 -2.94
C GLY A 500 -7.92 -45.43 -3.15
N PHE A 501 -8.97 -46.23 -2.92
CA PHE A 501 -8.94 -47.67 -3.16
C PHE A 501 -8.71 -48.00 -4.64
N LYS A 502 -9.44 -47.34 -5.55
CA LYS A 502 -9.29 -47.52 -7.01
C LYS A 502 -7.87 -47.19 -7.47
N THR A 503 -7.36 -46.06 -6.98
CA THR A 503 -6.04 -45.54 -7.36
C THR A 503 -4.93 -46.45 -6.82
N LEU A 504 -5.04 -46.87 -5.56
CA LEU A 504 -4.12 -47.81 -4.93
C LEU A 504 -4.14 -49.19 -5.61
N ALA A 505 -5.31 -49.66 -6.05
CA ALA A 505 -5.43 -50.91 -6.79
C ALA A 505 -4.65 -50.86 -8.13
N ALA A 506 -4.80 -49.78 -8.89
CA ALA A 506 -4.04 -49.58 -10.13
C ALA A 506 -2.53 -49.37 -9.88
N GLU A 507 -2.18 -48.64 -8.83
CA GLU A 507 -0.78 -48.46 -8.39
C GLU A 507 -0.10 -49.79 -8.06
N ASN A 508 -0.79 -50.67 -7.32
CA ASN A 508 -0.27 -51.99 -6.98
C ASN A 508 -0.03 -52.89 -8.21
N GLU A 509 -0.74 -52.64 -9.31
CA GLU A 509 -0.51 -53.30 -10.61
C GLU A 509 0.55 -52.59 -11.47
N GLY A 510 1.15 -51.51 -10.97
CA GLY A 510 2.28 -50.81 -11.59
C GLY A 510 1.93 -49.61 -12.46
N ALA A 511 0.72 -49.06 -12.35
CA ALA A 511 0.36 -47.81 -13.02
C ALA A 511 1.22 -46.64 -12.50
N VAL A 512 1.49 -45.64 -13.36
CA VAL A 512 2.29 -44.45 -13.00
C VAL A 512 1.44 -43.21 -12.73
N ALA A 513 0.17 -43.22 -13.16
CA ALA A 513 -0.86 -42.24 -12.82
C ALA A 513 -2.25 -42.82 -13.14
N VAL A 514 -3.30 -42.15 -12.68
CA VAL A 514 -4.70 -42.58 -12.88
C VAL A 514 -5.59 -41.46 -13.41
N ILE A 515 -6.45 -41.79 -14.38
CA ILE A 515 -7.54 -40.93 -14.86
C ILE A 515 -8.86 -41.56 -14.42
N ILE A 516 -9.60 -40.86 -13.57
CA ILE A 516 -10.94 -41.25 -13.15
C ILE A 516 -11.97 -40.57 -14.06
N VAL A 517 -12.71 -41.37 -14.82
CA VAL A 517 -13.82 -40.89 -15.67
C VAL A 517 -15.07 -40.73 -14.82
N ASN A 518 -15.59 -39.50 -14.70
CA ASN A 518 -16.83 -39.27 -13.97
C ASN A 518 -18.01 -39.99 -14.66
N ASN A 519 -18.89 -40.61 -13.88
CA ASN A 519 -20.01 -41.42 -14.39
C ASN A 519 -21.36 -40.68 -14.37
N VAL A 520 -21.35 -39.38 -14.06
CA VAL A 520 -22.51 -38.47 -14.11
C VAL A 520 -22.14 -37.20 -14.88
N ALA A 521 -23.12 -36.58 -15.54
CA ALA A 521 -22.90 -35.39 -16.37
C ALA A 521 -22.85 -34.07 -15.58
N ASP A 522 -23.47 -34.02 -14.39
CA ASP A 522 -23.55 -32.84 -13.52
C ASP A 522 -23.40 -33.28 -12.05
N PRO A 523 -22.42 -32.73 -11.28
CA PRO A 523 -21.41 -31.76 -11.71
C PRO A 523 -20.45 -32.32 -12.76
N GLU A 524 -19.97 -31.44 -13.65
CA GLU A 524 -19.08 -31.78 -14.77
C GLU A 524 -17.83 -32.53 -14.29
N PHE A 525 -17.22 -32.05 -13.21
CA PHE A 525 -16.09 -32.69 -12.55
C PHE A 525 -16.45 -33.20 -11.16
N VAL A 526 -15.71 -34.20 -10.69
CA VAL A 526 -15.86 -34.77 -9.34
C VAL A 526 -14.61 -34.49 -8.52
N SER A 527 -14.82 -33.90 -7.33
CA SER A 527 -13.76 -33.81 -6.33
C SER A 527 -13.49 -35.19 -5.73
N MET A 528 -12.22 -35.62 -5.77
CA MET A 528 -11.82 -36.95 -5.36
C MET A 528 -11.09 -36.91 -4.02
N GLY A 529 -11.79 -37.32 -2.96
CA GLY A 529 -11.20 -37.52 -1.63
C GLY A 529 -10.53 -38.89 -1.47
N GLY A 530 -9.47 -38.96 -0.65
CA GLY A 530 -8.64 -40.16 -0.48
C GLY A 530 -9.32 -41.35 0.20
N GLY A 531 -10.36 -41.12 1.02
CA GLY A 531 -11.01 -42.20 1.76
C GLY A 531 -10.09 -42.84 2.81
N ALA A 532 -10.34 -44.10 3.17
CA ALA A 532 -9.62 -44.79 4.25
C ALA A 532 -8.18 -45.18 3.88
N VAL A 533 -7.87 -45.32 2.59
CA VAL A 533 -6.55 -45.77 2.10
C VAL A 533 -5.81 -44.75 1.23
N GLY A 534 -6.34 -43.53 1.09
CA GLY A 534 -5.77 -42.49 0.23
C GLY A 534 -4.34 -42.11 0.59
N ASP A 535 -3.98 -42.12 1.88
CA ASP A 535 -2.62 -41.83 2.37
C ASP A 535 -1.58 -42.87 1.94
N SER A 536 -2.01 -44.03 1.44
CA SER A 536 -1.11 -45.07 0.93
C SER A 536 -0.83 -44.96 -0.57
N VAL A 537 -1.53 -44.06 -1.28
CA VAL A 537 -1.33 -43.82 -2.71
C VAL A 537 -0.09 -42.95 -2.90
N THR A 538 0.78 -43.27 -3.86
CA THR A 538 1.98 -42.45 -4.16
C THR A 538 2.03 -41.90 -5.58
N ILE A 539 1.14 -42.37 -6.46
CA ILE A 539 1.02 -41.87 -7.84
C ILE A 539 -0.07 -40.79 -7.95
N PRO A 540 0.03 -39.86 -8.93
CA PRO A 540 -1.01 -38.85 -9.15
C PRO A 540 -2.25 -39.41 -9.82
N ALA A 541 -3.38 -38.77 -9.53
CA ALA A 541 -4.65 -39.05 -10.17
C ALA A 541 -5.39 -37.76 -10.55
N ILE A 542 -6.13 -37.79 -11.66
CA ILE A 542 -7.04 -36.71 -12.08
C ILE A 542 -8.45 -37.24 -12.34
N SER A 543 -9.46 -36.39 -12.24
CA SER A 543 -10.80 -36.66 -12.74
C SER A 543 -11.05 -35.92 -14.04
N VAL A 544 -11.74 -36.57 -14.97
CA VAL A 544 -12.22 -35.96 -16.22
C VAL A 544 -13.75 -36.05 -16.29
N ASN A 545 -14.36 -35.15 -17.05
CA ASN A 545 -15.81 -35.14 -17.21
C ASN A 545 -16.32 -36.41 -17.91
N GLN A 546 -17.63 -36.66 -17.82
CA GLN A 546 -18.23 -37.86 -18.38
C GLN A 546 -18.12 -37.92 -19.91
N ALA A 547 -18.33 -36.80 -20.62
CA ALA A 547 -18.40 -36.79 -22.07
C ALA A 547 -17.05 -37.17 -22.70
N ASP A 548 -15.97 -36.53 -22.25
CA ASP A 548 -14.61 -36.76 -22.75
C ASP A 548 -14.07 -38.10 -22.27
N GLY A 549 -14.28 -38.44 -21.00
CA GLY A 549 -13.82 -39.71 -20.45
C GLY A 549 -14.48 -40.93 -21.11
N GLU A 550 -15.76 -40.89 -21.43
CA GLU A 550 -16.43 -41.98 -22.16
C GLU A 550 -15.97 -42.06 -23.62
N ALA A 551 -15.60 -40.94 -24.25
CA ALA A 551 -14.99 -40.96 -25.58
C ALA A 551 -13.61 -41.64 -25.56
N ILE A 552 -12.79 -41.36 -24.53
CA ILE A 552 -11.50 -42.03 -24.30
C ILE A 552 -11.69 -43.54 -24.08
N ILE A 553 -12.62 -43.92 -23.21
CA ILE A 553 -12.96 -45.34 -22.94
C ILE A 553 -13.36 -46.04 -24.25
N ALA A 554 -14.26 -45.44 -25.04
CA ALA A 554 -14.73 -46.03 -26.29
C ALA A 554 -13.60 -46.23 -27.31
N ALA A 555 -12.67 -45.28 -27.42
CA ALA A 555 -11.50 -45.40 -28.30
C ALA A 555 -10.56 -46.54 -27.85
N LEU A 556 -10.31 -46.68 -26.54
CA LEU A 556 -9.53 -47.77 -25.97
C LEU A 556 -10.20 -49.14 -26.19
N GLU A 557 -11.52 -49.24 -26.02
CA GLU A 557 -12.29 -50.47 -26.27
C GLU A 557 -12.29 -50.86 -27.76
N ASN A 558 -12.22 -49.89 -28.67
CA ASN A 558 -12.06 -50.12 -30.11
C ASN A 558 -10.63 -50.51 -30.52
N GLY A 559 -9.70 -50.59 -29.57
CA GLY A 559 -8.32 -51.01 -29.78
C GLY A 559 -7.37 -49.90 -30.23
N GLU A 560 -7.74 -48.63 -30.07
CA GLU A 560 -6.82 -47.52 -30.33
C GLU A 560 -5.73 -47.45 -29.25
N THR A 561 -4.50 -47.12 -29.68
CA THR A 561 -3.38 -46.87 -28.76
C THR A 561 -3.26 -45.37 -28.54
N ILE A 562 -3.70 -44.92 -27.37
CA ILE A 562 -3.71 -43.50 -26.99
C ILE A 562 -2.51 -43.23 -26.07
N ASN A 563 -1.69 -42.26 -26.45
CA ASN A 563 -0.60 -41.73 -25.63
C ASN A 563 -1.05 -40.41 -25.01
N ALA A 564 -0.81 -40.21 -23.73
CA ALA A 564 -1.21 -39.01 -23.02
C ALA A 564 -0.11 -38.48 -22.11
N SER A 565 -0.15 -37.17 -21.88
CA SER A 565 0.70 -36.47 -20.93
C SER A 565 -0.17 -35.87 -19.82
N LEU A 566 0.19 -36.15 -18.58
CA LEU A 566 -0.39 -35.52 -17.39
C LEU A 566 0.62 -34.54 -16.79
N LEU A 567 0.22 -33.28 -16.64
CA LEU A 567 1.02 -32.27 -15.94
C LEU A 567 0.12 -31.42 -15.05
N ASP A 568 0.74 -30.78 -14.06
CA ASP A 568 0.07 -29.70 -13.36
C ASP A 568 -0.03 -28.52 -14.34
N ALA A 569 -1.23 -28.15 -14.73
CA ALA A 569 -1.50 -27.05 -15.66
C ALA A 569 -2.09 -25.82 -14.96
N GLY A 570 -2.11 -25.81 -13.62
CA GLY A 570 -2.71 -24.75 -12.83
C GLY A 570 -4.23 -24.89 -12.65
N PRO A 571 -4.89 -23.83 -12.13
CA PRO A 571 -4.38 -22.48 -12.06
C PRO A 571 -3.42 -22.35 -10.87
N TYR A 572 -2.31 -21.63 -11.05
CA TYR A 572 -1.37 -21.39 -9.97
C TYR A 572 -1.80 -20.17 -9.15
N GLN A 573 -1.49 -20.19 -7.86
CA GLN A 573 -1.56 -18.98 -7.05
C GLN A 573 -0.64 -17.91 -7.66
N ARG A 574 -1.06 -16.66 -7.57
CA ARG A 574 -0.26 -15.51 -7.98
C ARG A 574 0.51 -15.00 -6.77
N ASP A 575 1.74 -14.56 -6.99
CA ASP A 575 2.58 -14.05 -5.92
C ASP A 575 2.44 -12.53 -5.77
N GLY A 576 1.96 -12.08 -4.61
CA GLY A 576 1.76 -10.65 -4.32
C GLY A 576 3.06 -9.85 -4.31
N SER A 577 4.22 -10.48 -4.04
CA SER A 577 5.54 -9.81 -4.08
C SER A 577 5.97 -9.41 -5.49
N LEU A 578 5.35 -9.96 -6.54
CA LEU A 578 5.57 -9.55 -7.93
C LEU A 578 4.67 -8.38 -8.37
N ASP A 579 3.72 -7.98 -7.52
CA ASP A 579 2.81 -6.88 -7.76
C ASP A 579 3.29 -5.64 -7.00
N ASN A 580 4.05 -4.78 -7.68
CA ASN A 580 4.60 -3.56 -7.07
C ASN A 580 3.50 -2.65 -6.53
N ALA A 581 2.26 -2.78 -7.02
CA ALA A 581 1.16 -2.01 -6.47
C ALA A 581 0.86 -2.39 -5.00
N ILE A 582 0.94 -3.69 -4.66
CA ILE A 582 0.73 -4.16 -3.29
C ILE A 582 1.91 -3.74 -2.42
N VAL A 583 3.15 -4.03 -2.86
CA VAL A 583 4.35 -3.71 -2.06
C VAL A 583 4.45 -2.20 -1.78
N GLY A 584 4.18 -1.37 -2.80
CA GLY A 584 4.14 0.08 -2.66
C GLY A 584 3.01 0.57 -1.75
N HIS A 585 1.85 -0.10 -1.77
CA HIS A 585 0.74 0.20 -0.86
C HIS A 585 1.12 -0.07 0.59
N GLU A 586 1.64 -1.27 0.88
CA GLU A 586 2.03 -1.67 2.23
C GLU A 586 3.12 -0.74 2.81
N TYR A 587 4.15 -0.43 2.02
CA TYR A 587 5.17 0.54 2.45
C TYR A 587 4.59 1.95 2.66
N GLY A 588 3.56 2.32 1.89
CA GLY A 588 2.80 3.56 2.06
C GLY A 588 2.13 3.69 3.43
N HIS A 589 1.73 2.58 4.06
CA HIS A 589 1.29 2.59 5.45
C HIS A 589 2.42 2.99 6.39
N GLY A 590 3.63 2.48 6.16
CA GLY A 590 4.83 2.85 6.91
C GLY A 590 5.09 4.36 6.87
N ILE A 591 5.09 4.94 5.67
CA ILE A 591 5.34 6.38 5.47
C ILE A 591 4.27 7.22 6.17
N SER A 592 2.99 6.92 5.91
CA SER A 592 1.88 7.73 6.44
C SER A 592 1.78 7.65 7.96
N ASN A 593 1.98 6.48 8.57
CA ASN A 593 1.99 6.32 10.03
C ASN A 593 3.19 6.98 10.72
N ARG A 594 4.40 6.95 10.11
CA ARG A 594 5.58 7.63 10.69
C ARG A 594 5.46 9.15 10.61
N LEU A 595 4.91 9.70 9.52
CA LEU A 595 4.85 11.16 9.35
C LEU A 595 3.69 11.82 10.09
N THR A 596 2.54 11.15 10.20
CA THR A 596 1.32 11.71 10.83
C THR A 596 1.48 11.80 12.34
N GLY A 597 1.36 13.00 12.92
CA GLY A 597 1.54 13.19 14.37
C GLY A 597 2.98 13.01 14.86
N GLY A 598 3.92 12.72 13.96
CA GLY A 598 5.36 12.58 14.20
C GLY A 598 5.82 11.15 14.42
N ALA A 599 7.11 10.89 14.17
CA ALA A 599 7.71 9.56 14.05
C ALA A 599 7.51 8.59 15.22
N PHE A 600 7.20 9.09 16.42
CA PHE A 600 6.93 8.27 17.61
C PHE A 600 5.44 7.94 17.81
N ALA A 601 4.54 8.46 16.98
CA ALA A 601 3.09 8.41 17.18
C ALA A 601 2.40 7.48 16.16
N SER A 602 2.64 6.17 16.26
CA SER A 602 2.15 5.16 15.31
C SER A 602 0.65 4.83 15.36
N SER A 603 -0.15 5.60 16.07
CA SER A 603 -1.59 5.32 16.24
C SER A 603 -2.48 6.47 15.73
N CYS A 604 -1.89 7.42 15.02
CA CYS A 604 -2.57 8.62 14.55
C CYS A 604 -3.47 8.38 13.33
N LEU A 605 -3.47 7.20 12.72
CA LEU A 605 -4.32 6.85 11.57
C LEU A 605 -5.26 5.68 11.87
N THR A 606 -5.82 5.67 13.08
CA THR A 606 -6.73 4.61 13.55
C THR A 606 -8.19 5.07 13.68
N ASN A 607 -8.47 6.36 13.46
CA ASN A 607 -9.82 6.91 13.54
C ASN A 607 -10.73 6.41 12.40
N PRO A 608 -12.07 6.36 12.58
CA PRO A 608 -12.97 5.82 11.56
C PRO A 608 -12.99 6.55 10.21
N THR A 609 -12.52 7.79 10.18
CA THR A 609 -12.44 8.69 9.02
C THR A 609 -11.02 8.82 8.46
N GLN A 610 -10.09 7.97 8.92
CA GLN A 610 -8.67 8.03 8.59
C GLN A 610 -8.37 7.81 7.10
N MET A 611 -7.28 8.41 6.63
CA MET A 611 -6.88 8.50 5.22
C MET A 611 -5.74 7.55 4.81
N GLY A 612 -5.21 6.76 5.75
CA GLY A 612 -4.14 5.75 5.65
C GLY A 612 -4.15 4.94 4.36
N GLU A 613 -5.23 4.19 4.17
CA GLU A 613 -5.49 3.36 2.98
C GLU A 613 -5.40 4.17 1.68
N GLY A 614 -5.85 5.42 1.71
CA GLY A 614 -5.83 6.31 0.56
C GLY A 614 -4.44 6.86 0.24
N TRP A 615 -3.64 7.20 1.26
CA TRP A 615 -2.24 7.54 1.03
C TRP A 615 -1.46 6.35 0.49
N SER A 616 -1.70 5.15 1.02
CA SER A 616 -1.05 3.92 0.56
C SER A 616 -1.34 3.62 -0.91
N ASP A 617 -2.61 3.65 -1.34
CA ASP A 617 -2.96 3.51 -2.76
C ASP A 617 -2.30 4.61 -3.61
N TRP A 618 -2.29 5.84 -3.12
CA TRP A 618 -1.69 6.95 -3.86
C TRP A 618 -0.17 6.82 -4.01
N PHE A 619 0.55 6.43 -2.96
CA PHE A 619 2.00 6.20 -3.01
C PHE A 619 2.36 5.14 -4.06
N SER A 620 1.58 4.07 -4.09
CA SER A 620 1.69 2.98 -5.06
C SER A 620 1.42 3.44 -6.49
N ILE A 621 0.33 4.19 -6.70
CA ILE A 621 -0.04 4.74 -8.02
C ILE A 621 1.03 5.70 -8.53
N MET A 622 1.56 6.58 -7.68
CA MET A 622 2.55 7.57 -8.13
C MET A 622 3.83 6.95 -8.69
N LEU A 623 4.30 5.82 -8.13
CA LEU A 623 5.51 5.14 -8.61
C LEU A 623 5.25 4.19 -9.79
N THR A 624 3.99 3.86 -10.06
CA THR A 624 3.58 3.02 -11.19
C THR A 624 2.82 3.81 -12.26
N MET A 625 2.79 5.13 -12.15
CA MET A 625 2.22 6.04 -13.14
C MET A 625 3.20 6.21 -14.31
N THR A 626 2.68 6.36 -15.51
CA THR A 626 3.47 6.62 -16.71
C THR A 626 3.12 7.97 -17.32
N ALA A 627 3.96 8.48 -18.22
CA ALA A 627 3.69 9.73 -18.94
C ALA A 627 2.43 9.65 -19.84
N ASP A 628 2.03 8.45 -20.24
CA ASP A 628 0.86 8.17 -21.08
C ASP A 628 -0.41 7.84 -20.28
N GLU A 629 -0.40 8.05 -18.95
CA GLU A 629 -1.54 7.79 -18.07
C GLU A 629 -2.80 8.55 -18.53
N ASP A 630 -3.88 7.81 -18.81
CA ASP A 630 -5.19 8.36 -19.18
C ASP A 630 -6.08 8.46 -17.95
N PHE A 631 -6.00 9.61 -17.27
CA PHE A 631 -6.77 9.93 -16.08
C PHE A 631 -8.30 9.90 -16.29
N ASP A 632 -8.79 10.08 -17.52
CA ASP A 632 -10.22 10.04 -17.81
C ASP A 632 -10.72 8.60 -17.82
N THR A 633 -10.04 7.69 -18.52
CA THR A 633 -10.42 6.26 -18.52
C THR A 633 -10.16 5.59 -17.16
N GLY A 634 -9.13 6.07 -16.47
CA GLY A 634 -8.74 5.63 -15.14
C GLY A 634 -8.15 4.24 -15.07
N ARG A 635 -7.61 3.91 -13.89
CA ARG A 635 -6.93 2.64 -13.63
C ARG A 635 -7.46 1.93 -12.38
N GLY A 636 -7.43 0.61 -12.43
CA GLY A 636 -7.54 -0.22 -11.24
C GLY A 636 -6.18 -0.31 -10.52
N ILE A 637 -6.16 -0.98 -9.37
CA ILE A 637 -4.96 -1.35 -8.63
C ILE A 637 -5.02 -2.84 -8.30
N VAL A 638 -3.88 -3.53 -8.30
CA VAL A 638 -3.77 -4.96 -7.97
C VAL A 638 -4.50 -5.85 -8.99
N THR A 639 -4.54 -5.43 -10.25
CA THR A 639 -5.26 -6.20 -11.29
C THR A 639 -4.59 -7.55 -11.56
N TYR A 640 -3.26 -7.62 -11.50
CA TYR A 640 -2.52 -8.87 -11.62
C TYR A 640 -2.89 -9.84 -10.51
N SER A 641 -2.70 -9.48 -9.25
CA SER A 641 -2.92 -10.44 -8.16
C SER A 641 -4.40 -10.86 -8.04
N ALA A 642 -5.32 -9.96 -8.41
CA ALA A 642 -6.76 -10.23 -8.46
C ALA A 642 -7.23 -11.05 -9.68
N GLY A 643 -6.33 -11.44 -10.59
CA GLY A 643 -6.72 -12.26 -11.76
C GLY A 643 -7.33 -11.50 -12.93
N GLN A 644 -7.25 -10.17 -12.93
CA GLN A 644 -7.90 -9.28 -13.90
C GLN A 644 -6.94 -8.86 -15.03
N GLY A 645 -7.51 -8.38 -16.14
CA GLY A 645 -6.75 -7.65 -17.17
C GLY A 645 -6.25 -6.30 -16.64
N THR A 646 -5.32 -5.67 -17.33
CA THR A 646 -4.77 -4.35 -16.95
C THR A 646 -5.82 -3.24 -16.90
N ASP A 647 -6.93 -3.42 -17.61
CA ASP A 647 -8.11 -2.54 -17.60
C ASP A 647 -9.17 -2.98 -16.58
N GLY A 648 -8.86 -3.92 -15.69
CA GLY A 648 -9.73 -4.34 -14.60
C GLY A 648 -10.04 -3.21 -13.61
N ILE A 649 -11.11 -3.40 -12.83
CA ILE A 649 -11.45 -2.50 -11.72
C ILE A 649 -10.45 -2.60 -10.56
N GLY A 650 -9.75 -3.74 -10.46
CA GLY A 650 -8.90 -4.06 -9.31
C GLY A 650 -9.75 -4.46 -8.12
N ILE A 651 -9.33 -4.01 -6.93
CA ILE A 651 -9.90 -4.40 -5.63
C ILE A 651 -10.66 -3.27 -4.92
N ARG A 652 -10.83 -2.11 -5.57
CA ARG A 652 -11.50 -0.93 -5.01
C ARG A 652 -12.90 -0.73 -5.60
N ASN A 653 -13.65 0.20 -5.01
CA ASN A 653 -15.06 0.46 -5.36
C ASN A 653 -15.26 0.88 -6.82
N ALA A 654 -14.30 1.58 -7.40
CA ALA A 654 -14.23 1.92 -8.82
C ALA A 654 -12.75 2.09 -9.21
N LYS A 655 -12.50 2.27 -10.52
CA LYS A 655 -11.19 2.74 -10.99
C LYS A 655 -10.92 4.14 -10.46
N TYR A 656 -9.66 4.47 -10.21
CA TYR A 656 -9.25 5.86 -10.00
C TYR A 656 -9.34 6.60 -11.33
N SER A 657 -10.20 7.63 -11.39
CA SER A 657 -10.55 8.33 -12.62
C SER A 657 -11.06 9.74 -12.31
N THR A 658 -10.67 10.71 -13.13
CA THR A 658 -11.21 12.08 -13.11
C THR A 658 -12.60 12.16 -13.74
N ASN A 659 -13.05 11.10 -14.41
CA ASN A 659 -14.37 11.01 -15.02
C ASN A 659 -15.40 10.55 -13.98
N PHE A 660 -16.30 11.46 -13.59
CA PHE A 660 -17.35 11.18 -12.61
C PHE A 660 -18.34 10.08 -13.04
N SER A 661 -18.39 9.71 -14.33
CA SER A 661 -19.19 8.57 -14.80
C SER A 661 -18.53 7.22 -14.49
N ILE A 662 -17.20 7.20 -14.32
CA ILE A 662 -16.42 6.00 -13.94
C ILE A 662 -16.23 5.98 -12.43
N ASN A 663 -15.85 7.11 -11.83
CA ASN A 663 -15.69 7.27 -10.39
C ASN A 663 -16.39 8.53 -9.92
N GLY A 664 -17.64 8.38 -9.49
CA GLY A 664 -18.48 9.48 -9.01
C GLY A 664 -18.45 9.70 -7.49
N PHE A 665 -17.52 9.08 -6.76
CA PHE A 665 -17.50 9.16 -5.30
C PHE A 665 -17.09 10.56 -4.81
N THR A 666 -17.81 11.05 -3.80
CA THR A 666 -17.57 12.35 -3.14
C THR A 666 -17.37 12.18 -1.64
N TYR A 667 -17.08 13.29 -0.94
CA TYR A 667 -16.89 13.28 0.49
C TYR A 667 -18.11 12.75 1.26
N ALA A 668 -19.35 13.01 0.81
CA ALA A 668 -20.53 12.49 1.49
C ALA A 668 -20.63 10.95 1.49
N ASP A 669 -19.98 10.26 0.54
CA ASP A 669 -20.00 8.80 0.49
C ASP A 669 -19.27 8.15 1.67
N THR A 670 -18.42 8.88 2.40
CA THR A 670 -17.82 8.37 3.65
C THR A 670 -18.89 7.97 4.68
N ASN A 671 -20.06 8.62 4.63
CA ASN A 671 -21.20 8.33 5.50
C ASN A 671 -21.94 7.05 5.10
N ASN A 672 -21.72 6.52 3.89
CA ASN A 672 -22.46 5.38 3.36
C ASN A 672 -21.84 4.04 3.80
N THR A 673 -22.15 3.62 5.03
CA THR A 673 -21.65 2.37 5.61
C THR A 673 -22.09 1.09 4.88
N ALA A 674 -23.10 1.18 4.00
CA ALA A 674 -23.59 0.03 3.23
C ALA A 674 -22.77 -0.23 1.96
N ALA A 675 -22.20 0.82 1.35
CA ALA A 675 -21.45 0.72 0.10
C ALA A 675 -19.94 0.98 0.26
N VAL A 676 -19.55 1.69 1.33
CA VAL A 676 -18.16 2.11 1.56
C VAL A 676 -17.64 1.42 2.81
N SER A 677 -16.73 0.46 2.61
CA SER A 677 -16.06 -0.26 3.69
C SER A 677 -15.15 0.66 4.49
N GLN A 678 -14.83 0.25 5.72
CA GLN A 678 -13.82 0.89 6.55
C GLN A 678 -12.75 -0.16 6.89
N PRO A 679 -11.45 0.18 6.81
CA PRO A 679 -10.92 1.48 6.38
C PRO A 679 -10.86 1.66 4.84
N HIS A 680 -10.78 0.57 4.08
CA HIS A 680 -10.43 0.58 2.65
C HIS A 680 -11.30 1.51 1.77
N GLY A 681 -12.62 1.45 1.91
CA GLY A 681 -13.53 2.31 1.14
C GLY A 681 -13.40 3.80 1.49
N ILE A 682 -13.09 4.13 2.75
CA ILE A 682 -12.79 5.52 3.16
C ILE A 682 -11.49 5.98 2.49
N GLY A 683 -10.44 5.17 2.55
CA GLY A 683 -9.19 5.44 1.86
C GLY A 683 -9.35 5.64 0.35
N PHE A 684 -10.16 4.80 -0.29
CA PHE A 684 -10.47 4.91 -1.72
C PHE A 684 -11.03 6.29 -2.09
N ILE A 685 -11.90 6.89 -1.26
CA ILE A 685 -12.43 8.24 -1.52
C ILE A 685 -11.30 9.28 -1.42
N TRP A 686 -10.41 9.15 -0.43
CA TRP A 686 -9.24 10.03 -0.29
C TRP A 686 -8.27 9.90 -1.47
N ALA A 687 -7.90 8.68 -1.84
CA ALA A 687 -7.04 8.40 -2.99
C ALA A 687 -7.65 8.92 -4.30
N THR A 688 -8.98 8.86 -4.44
CA THR A 688 -9.69 9.45 -5.58
C THR A 688 -9.45 10.96 -5.68
N MET A 689 -9.53 11.69 -4.57
CA MET A 689 -9.22 13.13 -4.54
C MET A 689 -7.74 13.40 -4.86
N LEU A 690 -6.83 12.57 -4.35
CA LEU A 690 -5.40 12.71 -4.63
C LEU A 690 -5.01 12.33 -6.06
N TYR A 691 -5.74 11.42 -6.70
CA TYR A 691 -5.57 11.08 -8.11
C TYR A 691 -5.98 12.26 -9.01
N ASP A 692 -7.11 12.91 -8.72
CA ASP A 692 -7.51 14.15 -9.38
C ASP A 692 -6.49 15.28 -9.15
N LEU A 693 -5.89 15.34 -7.96
CA LEU A 693 -4.84 16.31 -7.65
C LEU A 693 -3.58 16.04 -8.47
N ALA A 694 -3.14 14.78 -8.56
CA ALA A 694 -2.01 14.38 -9.38
C ALA A 694 -2.25 14.72 -10.85
N HIS A 695 -3.46 14.47 -11.37
CA HIS A 695 -3.86 14.90 -12.71
C HIS A 695 -3.69 16.41 -12.90
N ALA A 696 -4.22 17.22 -11.99
CA ALA A 696 -4.16 18.68 -12.09
C ALA A 696 -2.71 19.20 -12.10
N TYR A 697 -1.85 18.64 -11.22
CA TYR A 697 -0.43 18.96 -11.21
C TYR A 697 0.28 18.55 -12.50
N VAL A 698 0.01 17.35 -13.03
CA VAL A 698 0.59 16.86 -14.29
C VAL A 698 0.13 17.72 -15.48
N GLN A 699 -1.13 18.14 -15.52
CA GLN A 699 -1.63 19.08 -16.54
C GLN A 699 -0.93 20.43 -16.48
N LYS A 700 -0.71 20.96 -15.27
CA LYS A 700 -0.09 22.28 -15.08
C LYS A 700 1.42 22.28 -15.36
N TYR A 701 2.12 21.22 -14.95
CA TYR A 701 3.59 21.20 -14.90
C TYR A 701 4.24 20.13 -15.80
N GLY A 702 3.46 19.30 -16.49
CA GLY A 702 3.92 18.14 -17.25
C GLY A 702 4.26 16.95 -16.36
N PHE A 703 4.43 15.76 -16.95
CA PHE A 703 4.97 14.58 -16.27
C PHE A 703 6.49 14.51 -16.47
N ASP A 704 7.22 14.07 -15.46
CA ASP A 704 8.67 13.84 -15.52
C ASP A 704 8.97 12.41 -15.06
N GLU A 705 9.62 11.63 -15.93
CA GLU A 705 9.90 10.20 -15.69
C GLU A 705 10.99 9.98 -14.63
N ASP A 706 11.75 11.01 -14.26
CA ASP A 706 12.68 10.93 -13.14
C ASP A 706 11.93 11.04 -11.80
N PHE A 707 11.56 9.91 -11.23
CA PHE A 707 10.89 9.85 -9.92
C PHE A 707 11.76 10.36 -8.76
N TYR A 708 13.08 10.39 -8.89
CA TYR A 708 13.99 10.77 -7.79
C TYR A 708 14.22 12.29 -7.74
N TYR A 709 14.55 12.87 -8.89
CA TYR A 709 15.03 14.25 -8.99
C TYR A 709 14.25 15.09 -10.00
N GLY A 710 13.17 14.53 -10.56
CA GLY A 710 12.32 15.21 -11.51
C GLY A 710 11.67 16.47 -10.94
N THR A 711 11.16 17.29 -11.84
CA THR A 711 10.56 18.60 -11.53
C THR A 711 9.14 18.77 -12.07
N GLY A 712 8.58 17.69 -12.64
CA GLY A 712 7.24 17.63 -13.18
C GLY A 712 6.15 17.72 -12.11
N GLY A 713 4.91 17.74 -12.57
CA GLY A 713 3.71 17.76 -11.74
C GLY A 713 3.64 16.57 -10.79
N ASN A 714 3.99 15.37 -11.27
CA ASN A 714 4.10 14.17 -10.44
C ASN A 714 5.10 14.37 -9.28
N ASN A 715 6.30 14.90 -9.53
CA ASN A 715 7.28 15.17 -8.45
C ASN A 715 6.82 16.28 -7.50
N ARG A 716 6.15 17.31 -8.02
CA ARG A 716 5.63 18.42 -7.20
C ARG A 716 4.54 17.95 -6.25
N VAL A 717 3.60 17.13 -6.71
CA VAL A 717 2.56 16.57 -5.85
C VAL A 717 3.13 15.53 -4.87
N MET A 718 4.15 14.76 -5.26
CA MET A 718 4.95 13.91 -4.35
C MET A 718 5.53 14.71 -3.19
N GLN A 719 6.15 15.86 -3.48
CA GLN A 719 6.66 16.75 -2.44
C GLN A 719 5.55 17.30 -1.56
N LEU A 720 4.47 17.79 -2.17
CA LEU A 720 3.33 18.37 -1.48
C LEU A 720 2.74 17.40 -0.46
N VAL A 721 2.52 16.14 -0.85
CA VAL A 721 1.90 15.12 0.02
C VAL A 721 2.80 14.76 1.18
N ILE A 722 4.12 14.56 0.97
CA ILE A 722 5.04 14.28 2.08
C ILE A 722 5.08 15.42 3.08
N ASP A 723 5.10 16.67 2.62
CA ASP A 723 5.08 17.81 3.53
C ASP A 723 3.70 17.99 4.21
N GLY A 724 2.60 17.68 3.53
CA GLY A 724 1.25 17.67 4.11
C GLY A 724 1.11 16.64 5.23
N LEU A 725 1.59 15.41 5.04
CA LEU A 725 1.61 14.36 6.07
C LEU A 725 2.34 14.79 7.35
N LYS A 726 3.41 15.58 7.23
CA LYS A 726 4.15 16.13 8.38
C LYS A 726 3.41 17.27 9.08
N LEU A 727 2.52 17.96 8.38
CA LEU A 727 1.80 19.14 8.88
C LEU A 727 0.45 18.79 9.50
N GLN A 728 -0.18 17.69 9.10
CA GLN A 728 -1.47 17.30 9.66
C GLN A 728 -1.34 16.88 11.15
N PRO A 729 -2.42 17.03 11.94
CA PRO A 729 -2.43 16.63 13.33
C PRO A 729 -2.49 15.10 13.48
N CYS A 730 -2.45 14.61 14.72
CA CYS A 730 -2.78 13.21 15.00
C CYS A 730 -4.30 12.97 14.88
N SER A 731 -4.71 11.78 14.43
CA SER A 731 -6.11 11.44 14.14
C SER A 731 -6.79 12.43 13.16
N PRO A 732 -6.18 12.78 12.02
CA PRO A 732 -6.75 13.75 11.11
C PRO A 732 -8.03 13.23 10.43
N GLY A 733 -8.95 14.13 10.13
CA GLY A 733 -10.00 13.92 9.13
C GLY A 733 -9.60 14.48 7.75
N PHE A 734 -10.48 14.34 6.76
CA PHE A 734 -10.19 14.76 5.39
C PHE A 734 -9.91 16.27 5.29
N ILE A 735 -10.59 17.08 6.10
CA ILE A 735 -10.39 18.53 6.12
C ILE A 735 -9.00 18.84 6.66
N ASP A 736 -8.58 18.20 7.74
CA ASP A 736 -7.21 18.35 8.26
C ASP A 736 -6.16 17.96 7.21
N GLY A 737 -6.39 16.87 6.46
CA GLY A 737 -5.52 16.45 5.37
C GLY A 737 -5.43 17.48 4.24
N ARG A 738 -6.56 17.99 3.77
CA ARG A 738 -6.63 19.06 2.76
C ARG A 738 -5.91 20.32 3.23
N ASP A 739 -6.20 20.76 4.44
CA ASP A 739 -5.64 22.00 4.98
C ASP A 739 -4.13 21.88 5.22
N ALA A 740 -3.64 20.68 5.56
CA ALA A 740 -2.23 20.39 5.63
C ALA A 740 -1.54 20.43 4.24
N LEU A 741 -2.19 19.95 3.18
CA LEU A 741 -1.68 20.09 1.80
C LEU A 741 -1.64 21.57 1.37
N LEU A 742 -2.67 22.35 1.68
CA LEU A 742 -2.68 23.79 1.42
C LEU A 742 -1.57 24.51 2.18
N ALA A 743 -1.32 24.14 3.44
CA ALA A 743 -0.21 24.67 4.24
C ALA A 743 1.15 24.28 3.66
N ALA A 744 1.29 23.05 3.13
CA ALA A 744 2.50 22.59 2.45
C ALA A 744 2.77 23.41 1.16
N ASP A 745 1.76 23.66 0.33
CA ASP A 745 1.91 24.51 -0.86
C ASP A 745 2.33 25.95 -0.49
N MET A 746 1.68 26.55 0.52
CA MET A 746 2.11 27.85 1.05
C MET A 746 3.57 27.84 1.53
N ALA A 747 4.03 26.73 2.09
CA ALA A 747 5.41 26.59 2.54
C ALA A 747 6.42 26.45 1.38
N LEU A 748 6.06 25.72 0.33
CA LEU A 748 6.92 25.38 -0.80
C LEU A 748 6.99 26.49 -1.86
N THR A 749 5.82 26.98 -2.28
CA THR A 749 5.66 27.86 -3.45
C THR A 749 5.21 29.26 -3.06
N GLY A 750 4.75 29.44 -1.81
CA GLY A 750 4.08 30.68 -1.39
C GLY A 750 2.62 30.73 -1.81
N GLY A 751 2.01 29.61 -2.20
CA GLY A 751 0.60 29.53 -2.53
C GLY A 751 0.28 29.57 -4.03
N GLU A 752 1.22 29.17 -4.88
CA GLU A 752 1.05 29.19 -6.35
C GLU A 752 -0.04 28.21 -6.83
N ASP A 753 -0.29 27.15 -6.06
CA ASP A 753 -1.22 26.07 -6.43
C ASP A 753 -2.51 26.06 -5.59
N GLN A 754 -2.71 27.01 -4.67
CA GLN A 754 -3.86 27.03 -3.76
C GLN A 754 -5.20 26.90 -4.49
N CYS A 755 -5.42 27.65 -5.56
CA CYS A 755 -6.69 27.60 -6.29
C CYS A 755 -6.92 26.24 -6.94
N MET A 756 -5.89 25.66 -7.55
CA MET A 756 -5.98 24.33 -8.16
C MET A 756 -6.27 23.26 -7.10
N ILE A 757 -5.60 23.32 -5.94
CA ILE A 757 -5.84 22.40 -4.83
C ILE A 757 -7.30 22.54 -4.35
N TRP A 758 -7.78 23.77 -4.13
CA TRP A 758 -9.17 24.02 -3.72
C TRP A 758 -10.19 23.54 -4.76
N GLU A 759 -9.95 23.76 -6.05
CA GLU A 759 -10.81 23.30 -7.14
C GLU A 759 -10.98 21.80 -7.14
N VAL A 760 -9.88 21.05 -7.02
CA VAL A 760 -9.89 19.59 -6.97
C VAL A 760 -10.70 19.08 -5.76
N PHE A 761 -10.38 19.57 -4.57
CA PHE A 761 -11.05 19.09 -3.35
C PHE A 761 -12.52 19.51 -3.30
N ALA A 762 -12.85 20.75 -3.69
CA ALA A 762 -14.23 21.22 -3.76
C ALA A 762 -15.04 20.43 -4.78
N ALA A 763 -14.48 20.04 -5.93
CA ALA A 763 -15.17 19.22 -6.92
C ALA A 763 -15.59 17.84 -6.39
N ARG A 764 -14.85 17.30 -5.40
CA ARG A 764 -15.17 16.05 -4.70
C ARG A 764 -15.91 16.26 -3.38
N GLY A 765 -16.46 17.44 -3.13
CA GLY A 765 -17.27 17.74 -1.94
C GLY A 765 -16.49 18.10 -0.67
N LEU A 766 -15.20 18.39 -0.79
CA LEU A 766 -14.33 18.81 0.31
C LEU A 766 -13.96 20.31 0.20
N GLY A 767 -14.96 21.14 -0.10
CA GLY A 767 -14.86 22.59 -0.25
C GLY A 767 -14.79 23.36 1.07
N LEU A 768 -14.82 24.69 0.98
CA LEU A 768 -14.53 25.62 2.09
C LEU A 768 -15.35 25.35 3.36
N ASN A 769 -16.64 25.05 3.20
CA ASN A 769 -17.59 24.87 4.31
C ASN A 769 -17.89 23.40 4.60
N ALA A 770 -17.09 22.47 4.05
CA ALA A 770 -17.21 21.06 4.39
C ALA A 770 -16.99 20.88 5.91
N SER A 771 -17.57 19.84 6.49
CA SER A 771 -17.41 19.51 7.91
C SER A 771 -17.02 18.04 8.07
N GLN A 772 -15.95 17.81 8.83
CA GLN A 772 -15.44 16.47 9.17
C GLN A 772 -16.00 15.88 10.47
N GLY A 773 -17.03 16.53 11.02
CA GLY A 773 -17.84 15.94 12.08
C GLY A 773 -17.05 15.64 13.35
N ALA A 774 -17.51 14.65 14.11
CA ALA A 774 -16.81 14.17 15.29
C ALA A 774 -15.74 13.14 14.95
N LEU A 775 -14.59 13.20 15.62
CA LEU A 775 -13.40 12.37 15.36
C LEU A 775 -13.69 10.86 15.25
N PHE A 776 -14.60 10.36 16.08
CA PHE A 776 -14.93 8.93 16.16
C PHE A 776 -16.27 8.57 15.50
N ASN A 777 -16.84 9.48 14.71
CA ASN A 777 -18.06 9.24 13.97
C ASN A 777 -17.77 9.41 12.47
N ARG A 778 -17.96 8.37 11.68
CA ARG A 778 -17.79 8.45 10.21
C ARG A 778 -19.06 8.82 9.45
N THR A 779 -20.17 9.09 10.15
CA THR A 779 -21.51 9.22 9.55
C THR A 779 -22.10 10.63 9.62
N ASP A 780 -21.36 11.59 10.17
CA ASP A 780 -21.78 12.99 10.34
C ASP A 780 -21.02 13.97 9.44
N GLN A 781 -20.40 13.47 8.37
CA GLN A 781 -19.67 14.33 7.43
C GLN A 781 -20.61 15.12 6.55
N VAL A 782 -20.24 16.37 6.28
CA VAL A 782 -21.02 17.26 5.43
C VAL A 782 -20.14 17.71 4.29
N GLU A 783 -20.54 17.34 3.08
CA GLU A 783 -19.87 17.81 1.86
C GLU A 783 -20.23 19.26 1.55
N ASP A 784 -19.29 19.95 0.93
CA ASP A 784 -19.46 21.28 0.38
C ASP A 784 -18.65 21.40 -0.91
N PHE A 785 -19.19 22.12 -1.90
CA PHE A 785 -18.54 22.34 -3.19
C PHE A 785 -18.12 23.81 -3.36
N THR A 786 -18.21 24.62 -2.30
CA THR A 786 -17.93 26.05 -2.36
C THR A 786 -16.42 26.30 -2.39
N LEU A 787 -15.98 27.12 -3.33
CA LEU A 787 -14.61 27.61 -3.36
C LEU A 787 -14.40 28.79 -2.38
N PRO A 788 -13.22 28.91 -1.78
CA PRO A 788 -12.83 30.11 -1.03
C PRO A 788 -12.97 31.39 -1.88
N PRO A 789 -13.41 32.52 -1.29
CA PRO A 789 -13.50 33.77 -2.04
C PRO A 789 -12.11 34.29 -2.43
N ASP A 790 -11.96 34.77 -3.66
CA ASP A 790 -10.70 35.31 -4.24
C ASP A 790 -10.04 36.42 -3.42
N THR A 791 -10.77 37.02 -2.48
CA THR A 791 -10.25 38.01 -1.53
C THR A 791 -9.38 37.42 -0.43
N LEU A 792 -9.34 36.09 -0.27
CA LEU A 792 -8.53 35.45 0.75
C LEU A 792 -7.03 35.64 0.46
N PRO A 793 -6.23 36.10 1.44
CA PRO A 793 -4.80 36.35 1.23
C PRO A 793 -4.02 35.13 0.75
N THR A 794 -4.41 33.92 1.14
CA THR A 794 -3.79 32.67 0.69
C THR A 794 -4.00 32.45 -0.82
N LEU A 795 -5.06 32.99 -1.39
CA LEU A 795 -5.32 32.96 -2.83
C LEU A 795 -4.72 34.16 -3.58
N ALA A 796 -4.00 35.06 -2.92
CA ALA A 796 -3.46 36.26 -3.58
C ALA A 796 -2.43 35.92 -4.68
N ASN A 797 -1.77 34.77 -4.55
CA ASN A 797 -0.86 34.22 -5.55
C ASN A 797 -1.54 33.24 -6.51
N CYS A 798 -2.85 33.01 -6.36
CA CYS A 798 -3.63 32.53 -7.47
C CYS A 798 -3.59 33.61 -8.54
N THR A 799 -2.68 33.44 -9.51
CA THR A 799 -2.94 34.01 -10.81
C THR A 799 -4.24 33.40 -11.25
N SER A 800 -5.33 34.15 -11.14
CA SER A 800 -6.55 33.89 -11.89
C SER A 800 -6.12 33.91 -13.36
N LEU A 801 -5.74 32.76 -13.89
CA LEU A 801 -6.26 32.41 -15.20
C LEU A 801 -7.76 32.38 -14.92
N SER A 802 -8.47 33.45 -15.29
CA SER A 802 -9.89 33.55 -14.94
C SER A 802 -10.59 32.31 -15.48
N VAL A 803 -11.79 32.04 -14.99
CA VAL A 803 -12.68 31.01 -15.53
C VAL A 803 -12.96 31.19 -17.05
N ASP A 804 -12.48 32.29 -17.67
CA ASP A 804 -12.45 32.49 -19.13
C ASP A 804 -11.21 31.86 -19.82
N GLU A 805 -10.14 31.51 -19.11
CA GLU A 805 -8.95 30.82 -19.67
C GLU A 805 -8.99 29.29 -19.45
N PHE A 806 -9.76 28.78 -18.48
CA PHE A 806 -10.01 27.34 -18.34
C PHE A 806 -11.20 26.82 -19.16
N ASN A 807 -12.09 27.72 -19.63
CA ASN A 807 -13.22 27.37 -20.51
C ASN A 807 -12.93 27.54 -22.01
N SER A 808 -11.68 27.48 -22.45
CA SER A 808 -11.39 27.33 -23.87
C SER A 808 -10.15 26.48 -24.15
N ASN A 809 -10.20 25.19 -23.85
CA ASN A 809 -9.47 24.20 -24.68
C ASN A 809 -10.21 23.98 -26.01
N ASP A 810 -10.45 25.10 -26.68
CA ASP A 810 -10.93 25.18 -28.04
C ASP A 810 -9.90 24.59 -29.00
N TYR A 811 -8.61 24.67 -28.66
CA TYR A 811 -7.50 24.12 -29.42
C TYR A 811 -6.26 23.85 -28.54
N LEU A 812 -5.41 22.92 -28.96
CA LEU A 812 -4.16 22.47 -28.33
C LEU A 812 -2.98 22.85 -29.22
N ILE A 813 -1.87 23.36 -28.66
CA ILE A 813 -0.64 23.63 -29.40
C ILE A 813 0.49 22.71 -28.96
N TYR A 814 1.05 21.90 -29.87
CA TYR A 814 2.07 20.90 -29.54
C TYR A 814 2.96 20.56 -30.74
N PRO A 815 4.20 20.07 -30.55
CA PRO A 815 4.97 20.15 -29.32
C PRO A 815 5.41 21.59 -29.05
N ASN A 816 5.48 21.97 -27.77
CA ASN A 816 6.02 23.25 -27.34
C ASN A 816 6.69 23.08 -25.96
N PRO A 817 8.03 23.04 -25.86
CA PRO A 817 9.00 23.49 -26.87
C PRO A 817 9.09 22.61 -28.14
N THR A 818 9.48 23.21 -29.27
CA THR A 818 9.65 22.56 -30.57
C THR A 818 11.08 22.68 -31.11
N ASN A 819 11.50 21.73 -31.95
CA ASN A 819 12.71 21.83 -32.78
C ASN A 819 12.40 22.12 -34.26
N GLN A 820 11.27 21.60 -34.77
CA GLN A 820 10.96 21.59 -36.21
C GLN A 820 9.56 22.10 -36.50
N ASN A 821 8.51 21.48 -35.96
CA ASN A 821 7.11 21.82 -36.27
C ASN A 821 6.29 22.10 -35.03
N VAL A 822 5.27 22.94 -35.16
CA VAL A 822 4.23 23.19 -34.15
C VAL A 822 2.87 22.94 -34.79
N PHE A 823 2.03 22.16 -34.12
CA PHE A 823 0.69 21.81 -34.52
C PHE A 823 -0.32 22.55 -33.64
N ILE A 824 -1.41 23.01 -34.26
CA ILE A 824 -2.59 23.57 -33.59
C ILE A 824 -3.74 22.62 -33.88
N LYS A 825 -4.21 21.89 -32.87
CA LYS A 825 -5.28 20.90 -33.01
C LYS A 825 -6.55 21.38 -32.32
N THR A 826 -7.68 21.32 -32.99
CA THR A 826 -8.97 21.79 -32.48
C THR A 826 -10.09 20.80 -32.81
N ASN A 827 -11.01 20.63 -31.86
CA ASN A 827 -12.26 19.90 -32.05
C ASN A 827 -13.42 20.81 -32.48
N GLN A 828 -13.20 22.12 -32.53
CA GLN A 828 -14.16 23.13 -32.99
C GLN A 828 -13.76 23.68 -34.35
N ASN A 829 -14.74 24.19 -35.10
CA ASN A 829 -14.49 24.82 -36.39
C ASN A 829 -14.46 26.35 -36.22
N PHE A 830 -13.26 26.93 -36.16
CA PHE A 830 -13.07 28.38 -36.08
C PHE A 830 -13.11 29.09 -37.43
N GLY A 831 -13.26 28.33 -38.52
CA GLY A 831 -13.23 28.85 -39.88
C GLY A 831 -11.87 29.48 -40.21
N LYS A 832 -11.89 30.52 -41.04
CA LYS A 832 -10.67 31.19 -41.49
C LYS A 832 -10.06 32.05 -40.40
N VAL A 833 -8.85 31.68 -39.97
CA VAL A 833 -8.02 32.44 -39.02
C VAL A 833 -6.72 32.89 -39.67
N VAL A 834 -6.10 33.93 -39.10
CA VAL A 834 -4.76 34.38 -39.43
C VAL A 834 -3.83 34.02 -38.29
N LEU A 835 -2.90 33.10 -38.55
CA LEU A 835 -1.81 32.72 -37.64
C LEU A 835 -0.64 33.67 -37.86
N THR A 836 -0.08 34.24 -36.80
CA THR A 836 1.06 35.17 -36.90
C THR A 836 2.09 34.88 -35.81
N LEU A 837 3.34 34.59 -36.15
CA LEU A 837 4.42 34.49 -35.16
C LEU A 837 5.20 35.80 -35.08
N THR A 838 5.46 36.23 -33.85
CA THR A 838 6.26 37.41 -33.53
C THR A 838 7.45 36.99 -32.67
N ASP A 839 8.66 37.43 -33.00
CA ASP A 839 9.84 37.19 -32.16
C ASP A 839 9.85 38.07 -30.90
N ILE A 840 10.73 37.78 -29.94
CA ILE A 840 10.84 38.53 -28.67
C ILE A 840 11.12 40.04 -28.85
N ASN A 841 11.61 40.47 -30.01
CA ASN A 841 11.84 41.89 -30.32
C ASN A 841 10.59 42.57 -30.91
N GLY A 842 9.45 41.86 -30.95
CA GLY A 842 8.19 42.37 -31.50
C GLY A 842 8.13 42.34 -33.04
N ARG A 843 9.07 41.65 -33.71
CA ARG A 843 9.06 41.55 -35.18
C ARG A 843 8.23 40.33 -35.59
N GLN A 844 7.25 40.56 -36.45
CA GLN A 844 6.50 39.50 -37.10
C GLN A 844 7.41 38.70 -38.05
N VAL A 845 7.57 37.40 -37.79
CA VAL A 845 8.44 36.48 -38.55
C VAL A 845 7.66 35.49 -39.41
N TYR A 846 6.37 35.28 -39.12
CA TYR A 846 5.48 34.39 -39.88
C TYR A 846 4.08 34.97 -39.90
N SER A 847 3.35 34.80 -41.02
CA SER A 847 1.91 34.98 -41.04
C SER A 847 1.27 34.16 -42.14
N LYS A 848 0.18 33.45 -41.82
CA LYS A 848 -0.54 32.59 -42.76
C LYS A 848 -2.03 32.57 -42.41
N GLN A 849 -2.88 32.72 -43.42
CA GLN A 849 -4.31 32.48 -43.28
C GLN A 849 -4.60 31.00 -43.51
N VAL A 850 -5.32 30.38 -42.59
CA VAL A 850 -5.67 28.95 -42.60
C VAL A 850 -7.13 28.77 -42.20
N ASP A 851 -7.72 27.64 -42.57
CA ASP A 851 -8.98 27.19 -41.98
C ASP A 851 -8.64 26.37 -40.74
N LEU A 852 -9.02 26.85 -39.56
CA LEU A 852 -8.65 26.22 -38.29
C LEU A 852 -9.75 25.25 -37.86
N PHE A 853 -9.61 24.03 -38.39
CA PHE A 853 -10.43 22.87 -38.07
C PHE A 853 -9.58 21.60 -38.16
N GLY A 854 -9.71 20.70 -37.18
CA GLY A 854 -8.87 19.50 -37.11
C GLY A 854 -7.46 19.83 -36.64
N GLU A 855 -6.48 19.82 -37.53
CA GLU A 855 -5.08 20.08 -37.19
C GLU A 855 -4.38 20.95 -38.24
N VAL A 856 -3.64 21.96 -37.77
CA VAL A 856 -2.89 22.88 -38.62
C VAL A 856 -1.43 22.93 -38.19
N GLU A 857 -0.53 22.75 -39.16
CA GLU A 857 0.92 22.75 -38.96
C GLU A 857 1.57 24.11 -39.26
N ILE A 858 2.55 24.47 -38.43
CA ILE A 858 3.51 25.56 -38.64
C ILE A 858 4.92 24.98 -38.65
N ASP A 859 5.61 25.10 -39.79
CA ASP A 859 7.03 24.79 -39.91
C ASP A 859 7.86 25.88 -39.22
N MET A 860 8.52 25.49 -38.14
CA MET A 860 9.39 26.34 -37.33
C MET A 860 10.85 26.24 -37.75
N THR A 861 11.24 25.31 -38.63
CA THR A 861 12.61 25.07 -39.10
C THR A 861 13.35 26.34 -39.54
N PRO A 862 12.72 27.30 -40.26
CA PRO A 862 13.40 28.52 -40.72
C PRO A 862 13.80 29.53 -39.62
N PHE A 863 13.25 29.41 -38.41
CA PHE A 863 13.44 30.39 -37.34
C PHE A 863 14.62 30.05 -36.42
N GLN A 864 15.17 31.02 -35.69
CA GLN A 864 16.25 30.75 -34.73
C GLN A 864 15.69 30.21 -33.41
N SER A 865 16.51 29.49 -32.64
CA SER A 865 16.19 29.13 -31.25
C SER A 865 15.82 30.39 -30.45
N GLY A 866 14.72 30.33 -29.70
CA GLY A 866 14.20 31.49 -28.97
C GLY A 866 12.70 31.40 -28.69
N ILE A 867 12.18 32.46 -28.07
CA ILE A 867 10.76 32.60 -27.73
C ILE A 867 10.04 33.40 -28.82
N TYR A 868 8.90 32.86 -29.26
CA TYR A 868 7.98 33.48 -30.20
C TYR A 868 6.60 33.60 -29.57
N VAL A 869 5.81 34.56 -30.05
CA VAL A 869 4.39 34.73 -29.70
C VAL A 869 3.56 34.43 -30.95
N LEU A 870 2.79 33.34 -30.90
CA LEU A 870 1.80 32.96 -31.90
C LEU A 870 0.50 33.70 -31.63
N ASN A 871 0.04 34.51 -32.57
CA ASN A 871 -1.27 35.16 -32.51
C ASN A 871 -2.22 34.40 -33.45
N ILE A 872 -3.38 33.96 -32.97
CA ILE A 872 -4.45 33.35 -33.78
C ILE A 872 -5.61 34.33 -33.83
N ARG A 873 -5.94 34.86 -35.01
CA ARG A 873 -7.03 35.83 -35.17
C ARG A 873 -8.05 35.40 -36.21
N GLY A 874 -9.28 35.15 -35.78
CA GLY A 874 -10.44 34.83 -36.62
C GLY A 874 -11.70 35.54 -36.15
N GLU A 875 -12.82 35.23 -36.78
CA GLU A 875 -14.13 35.78 -36.41
C GLU A 875 -14.59 35.31 -35.02
N PHE A 876 -14.22 34.08 -34.65
CA PHE A 876 -14.65 33.39 -33.43
C PHE A 876 -13.51 33.09 -32.44
N ILE A 877 -12.27 33.51 -32.74
CA ILE A 877 -11.08 33.21 -31.93
C ILE A 877 -10.09 34.37 -32.00
N ASN A 878 -9.56 34.78 -30.85
CA ASN A 878 -8.51 35.78 -30.77
C ASN A 878 -7.59 35.48 -29.58
N SER A 879 -6.45 34.85 -29.85
CA SER A 879 -5.56 34.33 -28.81
C SER A 879 -4.09 34.62 -29.09
N ASN A 880 -3.28 34.57 -28.03
CA ASN A 880 -1.84 34.77 -28.07
C ASN A 880 -1.14 33.68 -27.26
N ASP A 881 -0.35 32.85 -27.92
CA ASP A 881 0.29 31.67 -27.33
C ASP A 881 1.82 31.79 -27.40
N LYS A 882 2.51 31.42 -26.33
CA LYS A 882 3.99 31.42 -26.28
C LYS A 882 4.52 30.16 -26.94
N ILE A 883 5.41 30.28 -27.92
CA ILE A 883 6.11 29.16 -28.58
C ILE A 883 7.61 29.23 -28.28
N ILE A 884 8.18 28.12 -27.82
CA ILE A 884 9.62 27.99 -27.52
C ILE A 884 10.25 27.13 -28.61
N LYS A 885 11.16 27.70 -29.41
CA LYS A 885 12.03 26.95 -30.33
C LYS A 885 13.36 26.67 -29.65
N LYS A 886 13.73 25.40 -29.52
CA LYS A 886 15.04 24.98 -29.00
C LYS A 886 16.14 25.16 -30.04
#